data_AF-A0A0F6MQF8-F1
#
_entry.id   AF-A0A0F6MQF8-F1
#
_cell.length_a   1.000
_cell.length_b   1.000
_cell.length_c   1.000
_cell.angle_alpha   90.00
_cell.angle_beta   90.00
_cell.angle_gamma   90.00
#
_symmetry.space_group_name_H-M   'P 1'
#
loop_
_entity.id
_entity.type
_entity.pdbx_description
1 polymer ?
#
loop_
_entity_poly.entity_id
_entity_poly.type
_entity_poly.pdbx_seq_one_letter_code
_entity_poly.pdbx_strand_id
1 'polypeptide(L)'
;MTYSKTLSDGIGNIHPRKNLYLLELAEADSVKRKELKAAKSSHEYNIKLEDFKVKRKEFLKTLKRKTKQYSASHREDAATDYLNLRLFKAERKKEFYKDFAELSYDAFLEAKIAELEIRYIPDILAHKALLQKKLQTVKEKLADIDEDERTIIQKTIELTVAERKEKLKTELKTLSEKYTSKSISKKAYKTECKIKRAAYKEDVLAVSFTDPKVSLQEEIKNITYRLKIDIKTKLNVLESDIADVRRKTPIELERFPLISVFTCFLPGLGQLLNKQYVKAGIFFLFSLFIYLIAFPYILGYTNYQGSGISGLIGLAEGGTKIDKSIIFMIEGIIALILILFSVLLYTVSFKDVRKVEVNALKGIRRKTWFESKRSIEREGFPYLVSAPALIVIVFIVIVPILTTVFISFTNMDPVHQNKFSWIGLQNYKTLITGHGVAGKAFYLILGWTLIWTVGASTLSIVIGFVLSLIVNQERIKGKSVFRTIYLLPWAVPAFITIMFFSIMASRGGTISELLEKLFGISIDIKNNPHLTRTALILLQSWLGSAYIFLLSTGVLQGIPKDLYEAAEIDGATGFQRTMKITVPLVLYQTAPLLIMQYTFNFNNFSIIYLFNLGGPFNPTKYGNLAGSSDILISYIYKLTIENQYQAIGAAITIGISLVLMVFAFLNFRRTKAFKED
;
A
#
# COMPACT_ATOMS: atom_id res chain seq x y z
N MET A 1 32.42 4.89 33.28
CA MET A 1 31.67 5.58 32.21
C MET A 1 32.62 6.57 31.55
N THR A 2 32.98 6.33 30.30
CA THR A 2 33.86 7.18 29.49
C THR A 2 32.96 7.95 28.53
N TYR A 3 32.95 9.28 28.66
CA TYR A 3 32.30 10.13 27.66
C TYR A 3 33.12 10.08 26.36
N SER A 4 32.46 10.14 25.20
CA SER A 4 33.19 10.30 23.93
C SER A 4 33.86 11.68 23.90
N LYS A 5 35.09 11.80 23.37
CA LYS A 5 35.78 13.09 23.22
C LYS A 5 35.08 14.02 22.23
N THR A 6 34.42 13.44 21.23
CA THR A 6 33.72 14.16 20.15
C THR A 6 32.24 13.81 20.09
N LEU A 7 31.47 14.65 19.40
CA LEU A 7 30.04 14.47 19.13
C LEU A 7 29.81 14.37 17.62
N SER A 8 28.83 13.57 17.21
CA SER A 8 28.35 13.52 15.84
C SER A 8 27.06 14.33 15.74
N ASP A 9 26.98 15.20 14.73
CA ASP A 9 25.74 15.86 14.38
C ASP A 9 24.81 14.93 13.55
N GLY A 10 23.63 15.43 13.19
CA GLY A 10 22.60 14.66 12.47
C GLY A 10 22.88 14.39 10.99
N ILE A 11 23.97 14.92 10.43
CA ILE A 11 24.45 14.65 9.07
C ILE A 11 25.82 13.94 9.06
N GLY A 12 26.37 13.63 10.24
CA GLY A 12 27.59 12.82 10.40
C GLY A 12 28.87 13.63 10.57
N ASN A 13 28.81 14.97 10.68
CA ASN A 13 30.00 15.75 10.98
C ASN A 13 30.40 15.58 12.44
N ILE A 14 31.70 15.59 12.69
CA ILE A 14 32.30 15.43 14.00
C ILE A 14 32.60 16.80 14.59
N HIS A 15 32.19 17.03 15.84
CA HIS A 15 32.36 18.27 16.56
C HIS A 15 33.08 18.03 17.89
N PRO A 16 33.93 18.97 18.36
CA PRO A 16 34.49 18.92 19.71
C PRO A 16 33.39 19.13 20.77
N ARG A 17 33.65 18.80 22.03
CA ARG A 17 32.73 19.18 23.11
C ARG A 17 32.89 20.66 23.48
N LYS A 18 31.79 21.37 23.66
CA LYS A 18 31.77 22.69 24.32
C LYS A 18 31.75 22.55 25.84
N ASN A 19 31.21 21.45 26.36
CA ASN A 19 31.28 21.13 27.79
C ASN A 19 32.68 20.63 28.18
N LEU A 20 33.51 21.56 28.64
CA LEU A 20 34.90 21.31 29.06
C LEU A 20 34.97 20.30 30.22
N TYR A 21 34.03 20.33 31.18
CA TYR A 21 33.99 19.36 32.26
C TYR A 21 33.82 17.91 31.75
N LEU A 22 32.93 17.70 30.78
CA LEU A 22 32.72 16.38 30.16
C LEU A 22 33.89 15.97 29.26
N LEU A 23 34.56 16.92 28.63
CA LEU A 23 35.76 16.69 27.82
C LEU A 23 36.93 16.23 28.71
N GLU A 24 37.21 16.97 29.80
CA GLU A 24 38.23 16.62 30.77
C GLU A 24 37.95 15.25 31.42
N LEU A 25 36.69 14.95 31.74
CA LEU A 25 36.30 13.62 32.23
C LEU A 25 36.52 12.49 31.21
N ALA A 26 36.39 12.79 29.91
CA ALA A 26 36.65 11.84 28.82
C ALA A 26 38.15 11.56 28.66
N GLU A 27 38.99 12.56 28.91
CA GLU A 27 40.44 12.50 28.77
C GLU A 27 41.17 12.04 30.04
N ALA A 28 40.57 12.25 31.22
CA ALA A 28 41.14 11.90 32.51
C ALA A 28 41.28 10.39 32.72
N ASP A 29 42.37 10.01 33.38
CA ASP A 29 42.61 8.66 33.91
C ASP A 29 41.68 8.32 35.09
N SER A 30 41.85 7.13 35.67
CA SER A 30 40.95 6.66 36.73
C SER A 30 41.01 7.50 38.02
N VAL A 31 42.16 8.09 38.33
CA VAL A 31 42.41 8.86 39.57
C VAL A 31 41.87 10.28 39.38
N LYS A 32 42.30 10.97 38.33
CA LYS A 32 41.87 12.33 38.00
C LYS A 32 40.37 12.40 37.73
N ARG A 33 39.76 11.33 37.20
CA ARG A 33 38.31 11.24 37.03
C ARG A 33 37.55 11.17 38.35
N LYS A 34 38.11 10.60 39.43
CA LYS A 34 37.48 10.63 40.77
C LYS A 34 37.55 12.04 41.35
N GLU A 35 38.68 12.71 41.22
CA GLU A 35 38.88 14.10 41.67
C GLU A 35 37.91 15.06 40.98
N LEU A 36 37.84 15.02 39.63
CA LEU A 36 36.92 15.84 38.85
C LEU A 36 35.46 15.61 39.23
N LYS A 37 35.07 14.36 39.53
CA LYS A 37 33.71 14.04 39.99
C LYS A 37 33.41 14.61 41.38
N ALA A 38 34.38 14.59 42.29
CA ALA A 38 34.25 15.18 43.63
C ALA A 38 34.14 16.71 43.54
N ALA A 39 34.89 17.34 42.63
CA ALA A 39 34.92 18.78 42.40
C ALA A 39 33.91 19.26 41.32
N LYS A 40 32.84 18.50 41.03
CA LYS A 40 31.90 18.83 39.94
C LYS A 40 31.30 20.23 40.08
N SER A 41 30.83 20.60 41.28
CA SER A 41 30.18 21.90 41.53
C SER A 41 31.14 23.08 41.48
N SER A 42 32.42 22.86 41.82
CA SER A 42 33.46 23.88 41.85
C SER A 42 34.23 24.05 40.53
N HIS A 43 33.96 23.20 39.52
CA HIS A 43 34.61 23.28 38.22
C HIS A 43 34.21 24.56 37.47
N GLU A 44 35.20 25.28 36.90
CA GLU A 44 35.01 26.60 36.25
C GLU A 44 33.88 26.60 35.20
N TYR A 45 33.88 25.62 34.30
CA TYR A 45 32.81 25.44 33.32
C TYR A 45 31.41 25.29 33.95
N ASN A 46 31.27 24.50 35.02
CA ASN A 46 29.96 24.26 35.64
C ASN A 46 29.44 25.49 36.38
N ILE A 47 30.33 26.31 36.96
CA ILE A 47 29.99 27.61 37.55
C ILE A 47 29.45 28.55 36.46
N LYS A 48 30.17 28.67 35.33
CA LYS A 48 29.72 29.47 34.17
C LYS A 48 28.39 28.96 33.59
N LEU A 49 28.22 27.64 33.51
CA LEU A 49 26.99 27.01 33.03
C LEU A 49 25.79 27.29 33.96
N GLU A 50 26.01 27.27 35.27
CA GLU A 50 24.95 27.54 36.25
C GLU A 50 24.56 29.02 36.27
N ASP A 51 25.52 29.94 36.20
CA ASP A 51 25.27 31.38 35.98
C ASP A 51 24.45 31.61 34.70
N PHE A 52 24.83 30.97 33.60
CA PHE A 52 24.06 31.01 32.36
C PHE A 52 22.62 30.49 32.53
N LYS A 53 22.42 29.37 33.24
CA LYS A 53 21.06 28.81 33.48
C LYS A 53 20.19 29.77 34.28
N VAL A 54 20.74 30.43 35.30
CA VAL A 54 20.04 31.43 36.12
C VAL A 54 19.67 32.64 35.26
N LYS A 55 20.65 33.23 34.57
CA LYS A 55 20.43 34.37 33.65
C LYS A 55 19.42 34.03 32.56
N ARG A 56 19.48 32.82 31.99
CA ARG A 56 18.52 32.35 30.98
C ARG A 56 17.11 32.24 31.54
N LYS A 57 16.94 31.72 32.76
CA LYS A 57 15.62 31.59 33.39
C LYS A 57 14.99 32.96 33.62
N GLU A 58 15.77 33.91 34.11
CA GLU A 58 15.33 35.29 34.31
C GLU A 58 15.01 35.98 32.98
N PHE A 59 15.90 35.86 31.99
CA PHE A 59 15.70 36.36 30.64
C PHE A 59 14.39 35.84 30.04
N LEU A 60 14.12 34.53 30.12
CA LEU A 60 12.88 33.94 29.59
C LEU A 60 11.62 34.46 30.31
N LYS A 61 11.69 34.72 31.63
CA LYS A 61 10.59 35.33 32.39
C LYS A 61 10.34 36.77 31.95
N THR A 62 11.39 37.55 31.77
CA THR A 62 11.33 38.93 31.27
C THR A 62 10.83 38.98 29.82
N LEU A 63 11.34 38.09 28.96
CA LEU A 63 10.91 37.97 27.58
C LEU A 63 9.41 37.66 27.49
N LYS A 64 8.90 36.73 28.30
CA LYS A 64 7.46 36.41 28.35
C LYS A 64 6.62 37.64 28.71
N ARG A 65 7.05 38.44 29.68
CA ARG A 65 6.37 39.70 30.08
C ARG A 65 6.40 40.72 28.93
N LYS A 66 7.58 40.98 28.36
CA LYS A 66 7.76 41.92 27.24
C LYS A 66 6.99 41.50 25.99
N THR A 67 6.96 40.20 25.66
CA THR A 67 6.15 39.66 24.56
C THR A 67 4.65 39.93 24.79
N LYS A 68 4.15 39.76 26.02
CA LYS A 68 2.74 40.04 26.33
C LYS A 68 2.42 41.54 26.17
N GLN A 69 3.33 42.41 26.58
CA GLN A 69 3.20 43.86 26.38
C GLN A 69 3.22 44.24 24.89
N TYR A 70 4.19 43.72 24.14
CA TYR A 70 4.30 43.94 22.69
C TYR A 70 3.05 43.48 21.94
N SER A 71 2.54 42.28 22.25
CA SER A 71 1.30 41.73 21.66
C SER A 71 0.05 42.56 21.98
N ALA A 72 0.07 43.35 23.05
CA ALA A 72 -1.06 44.21 23.41
C ALA A 72 -1.00 45.56 22.67
N SER A 73 0.20 46.06 22.34
CA SER A 73 0.39 47.34 21.67
C SER A 73 0.45 47.26 20.14
N HIS A 74 0.72 46.09 19.57
CA HIS A 74 0.83 45.88 18.12
C HIS A 74 -0.15 44.79 17.71
N ARG A 75 -1.38 45.18 17.38
CA ARG A 75 -2.44 44.30 16.86
C ARG A 75 -2.83 44.75 15.46
N GLU A 76 -2.58 43.88 14.49
CA GLU A 76 -3.05 44.03 13.12
C GLU A 76 -3.91 42.82 12.75
N ASP A 77 -3.36 41.89 11.96
CA ASP A 77 -3.97 40.62 11.63
C ASP A 77 -3.21 39.47 12.29
N ALA A 78 -3.92 38.39 12.63
CA ALA A 78 -3.36 37.28 13.41
C ALA A 78 -2.08 36.66 12.80
N ALA A 79 -1.93 36.66 11.47
CA ALA A 79 -0.75 36.11 10.81
C ALA A 79 0.43 37.09 10.85
N THR A 80 0.21 38.39 10.69
CA THR A 80 1.24 39.42 10.86
C THR A 80 1.68 39.53 12.31
N ASP A 81 0.75 39.54 13.25
CA ASP A 81 1.02 39.55 14.69
C ASP A 81 1.90 38.37 15.10
N TYR A 82 1.61 37.17 14.58
CA TYR A 82 2.42 35.98 14.82
C TYR A 82 3.87 36.16 14.35
N LEU A 83 4.08 36.72 13.15
CA LEU A 83 5.42 36.95 12.59
C LEU A 83 6.17 38.05 13.32
N ASN A 84 5.51 39.17 13.62
CA ASN A 84 6.09 40.28 14.40
C ASN A 84 6.49 39.82 15.81
N LEU A 85 5.65 39.04 16.48
CA LEU A 85 5.98 38.45 17.78
C LEU A 85 7.16 37.48 17.70
N ARG A 86 7.28 36.74 16.60
CA ARG A 86 8.40 35.83 16.35
C ARG A 86 9.69 36.60 16.11
N LEU A 87 9.65 37.66 15.30
CA LEU A 87 10.77 38.58 15.05
C LEU A 87 11.23 39.28 16.34
N PHE A 88 10.32 39.87 17.11
CA PHE A 88 10.62 40.50 18.39
C PHE A 88 11.33 39.55 19.36
N LYS A 89 10.87 38.29 19.44
CA LYS A 89 11.55 37.26 20.25
C LYS A 89 12.93 36.94 19.71
N ALA A 90 13.08 36.84 18.38
CA ALA A 90 14.35 36.54 17.74
C ALA A 90 15.40 37.62 18.06
N GLU A 91 15.04 38.91 17.93
CA GLU A 91 15.94 40.03 18.24
C GLU A 91 16.47 39.96 19.67
N ARG A 92 15.58 39.78 20.65
CA ARG A 92 15.96 39.65 22.06
C ARG A 92 16.75 38.40 22.36
N LYS A 93 16.45 37.29 21.69
CA LYS A 93 17.20 36.03 21.82
C LYS A 93 18.60 36.17 21.23
N LYS A 94 18.75 36.80 20.07
CA LYS A 94 20.07 37.03 19.45
C LYS A 94 20.95 37.86 20.36
N GLU A 95 20.41 38.96 20.91
CA GLU A 95 21.09 39.82 21.87
C GLU A 95 21.58 39.03 23.08
N PHE A 96 20.71 38.21 23.69
CA PHE A 96 21.06 37.42 24.88
C PHE A 96 22.00 36.24 24.61
N TYR A 97 21.74 35.41 23.59
CA TYR A 97 22.47 34.16 23.39
C TYR A 97 23.82 34.33 22.68
N LYS A 98 24.09 35.48 22.05
CA LYS A 98 25.39 35.77 21.41
C LYS A 98 26.55 35.60 22.39
N ASP A 99 26.39 36.08 23.62
CA ASP A 99 27.45 36.07 24.64
C ASP A 99 27.72 34.67 25.22
N PHE A 100 26.79 33.73 25.03
CA PHE A 100 26.88 32.36 25.56
C PHE A 100 27.05 31.30 24.46
N ALA A 101 27.17 31.71 23.19
CA ALA A 101 27.25 30.81 22.06
C ALA A 101 28.49 29.89 22.13
N GLU A 102 29.58 30.35 22.73
CA GLU A 102 30.77 29.52 22.98
C GLU A 102 30.64 28.58 24.19
N LEU A 103 29.79 28.92 25.15
CA LEU A 103 29.62 28.13 26.37
C LEU A 103 28.84 26.83 26.14
N SER A 104 27.85 26.83 25.25
CA SER A 104 27.03 25.63 24.98
C SER A 104 26.46 25.58 23.58
N TYR A 105 26.31 24.36 23.04
CA TYR A 105 25.65 24.15 21.75
C TYR A 105 24.16 24.57 21.76
N ASP A 106 23.50 24.55 22.91
CA ASP A 106 22.12 25.03 23.04
C ASP A 106 22.02 26.56 22.88
N ALA A 107 22.94 27.32 23.47
CA ALA A 107 23.00 28.77 23.29
C ALA A 107 23.38 29.12 21.85
N PHE A 108 24.37 28.43 21.28
CA PHE A 108 24.75 28.58 19.86
C PHE A 108 23.55 28.36 18.93
N LEU A 109 22.79 27.29 19.16
CA LEU A 109 21.62 26.97 18.36
C LEU A 109 20.55 28.07 18.43
N GLU A 110 20.20 28.54 19.63
CA GLU A 110 19.18 29.58 19.79
C GLU A 110 19.61 30.91 19.15
N ALA A 111 20.91 31.26 19.23
CA ALA A 111 21.46 32.43 18.55
C ALA A 111 21.35 32.30 17.02
N LYS A 112 21.66 31.13 16.45
CA LYS A 112 21.57 30.88 15.00
C LYS A 112 20.13 30.83 14.50
N ILE A 113 19.21 30.24 15.26
CA ILE A 113 17.77 30.28 14.93
C ILE A 113 17.27 31.72 14.91
N ALA A 114 17.63 32.52 15.92
CA ALA A 114 17.27 33.92 15.97
C ALA A 114 17.85 34.72 14.79
N GLU A 115 19.08 34.43 14.37
CA GLU A 115 19.70 35.05 13.18
C GLU A 115 18.91 34.76 11.89
N LEU A 116 18.46 33.52 11.70
CA LEU A 116 17.62 33.14 10.55
C LEU A 116 16.25 33.84 10.62
N GLU A 117 15.61 33.86 11.78
CA GLU A 117 14.32 34.52 11.96
C GLU A 117 14.40 36.02 11.64
N ILE A 118 15.44 36.71 12.11
CA ILE A 118 15.69 38.14 11.80
C ILE A 118 15.96 38.36 10.31
N ARG A 119 16.59 37.40 9.62
CA ARG A 119 16.87 37.50 8.18
C ARG A 119 15.61 37.32 7.34
N TYR A 120 14.80 36.30 7.63
CA TYR A 120 13.71 35.89 6.75
C TYR A 120 12.38 36.56 7.07
N ILE A 121 12.05 36.79 8.34
CA ILE A 121 10.72 37.29 8.72
C ILE A 121 10.42 38.68 8.12
N PRO A 122 11.35 39.67 8.12
CA PRO A 122 11.10 40.95 7.48
C PRO A 122 10.78 40.84 5.98
N ASP A 123 11.47 39.95 5.25
CA ASP A 123 11.18 39.69 3.83
C ASP A 123 9.78 39.09 3.64
N ILE A 124 9.37 38.15 4.51
CA ILE A 124 8.03 37.55 4.47
C ILE A 124 6.96 38.62 4.71
N LEU A 125 7.17 39.50 5.69
CA LEU A 125 6.26 40.60 6.02
C LEU A 125 6.17 41.61 4.87
N ALA A 126 7.31 42.02 4.30
CA ALA A 126 7.36 42.93 3.16
C ALA A 126 6.65 42.33 1.93
N HIS A 127 6.84 41.04 1.65
CA HIS A 127 6.17 40.36 0.56
C HIS A 127 4.66 40.27 0.78
N LYS A 128 4.22 39.99 2.01
CA LYS A 128 2.79 39.99 2.37
C LYS A 128 2.17 41.38 2.17
N ALA A 129 2.82 42.42 2.70
CA ALA A 129 2.36 43.80 2.58
C ALA A 129 2.27 44.24 1.10
N LEU A 130 3.24 43.84 0.28
CA LEU A 130 3.20 44.09 -1.17
C LEU A 130 1.98 43.43 -1.83
N LEU A 131 1.72 42.17 -1.53
CA LEU A 131 0.55 41.45 -2.09
C LEU A 131 -0.77 42.02 -1.57
N GLN A 132 -0.85 42.43 -0.30
CA GLN A 132 -2.03 43.10 0.26
C GLN A 132 -2.28 44.46 -0.40
N LYS A 133 -1.23 45.25 -0.64
CA LYS A 133 -1.33 46.52 -1.37
C LYS A 133 -1.83 46.30 -2.80
N LYS A 134 -1.26 45.31 -3.51
CA LYS A 134 -1.75 44.94 -4.85
C LYS A 134 -3.21 44.52 -4.83
N LEU A 135 -3.60 43.68 -3.86
CA LEU A 135 -4.98 43.25 -3.70
C LEU A 135 -5.93 44.44 -3.50
N GLN A 136 -5.53 45.39 -2.68
CA GLN A 136 -6.31 46.60 -2.42
C GLN A 136 -6.45 47.46 -3.70
N THR A 137 -5.35 47.70 -4.41
CA THR A 137 -5.39 48.44 -5.69
C THR A 137 -6.27 47.77 -6.74
N VAL A 138 -6.23 46.43 -6.86
CA VAL A 138 -7.07 45.70 -7.81
C VAL A 138 -8.55 45.75 -7.39
N LYS A 139 -8.86 45.72 -6.09
CA LYS A 139 -10.23 45.90 -5.58
C LYS A 139 -10.77 47.29 -5.83
N GLU A 140 -9.95 48.33 -5.67
CA GLU A 140 -10.31 49.71 -5.98
C GLU A 140 -10.60 49.86 -7.47
N LYS A 141 -9.73 49.33 -8.35
CA LYS A 141 -9.97 49.28 -9.79
C LYS A 141 -11.25 48.53 -10.18
N LEU A 142 -11.58 47.46 -9.45
CA LEU A 142 -12.82 46.70 -9.68
C LEU A 142 -14.07 47.50 -9.27
N ALA A 143 -13.96 48.37 -8.26
CA ALA A 143 -15.04 49.24 -7.83
C ALA A 143 -15.23 50.47 -8.75
N ASP A 144 -14.16 50.91 -9.41
CA ASP A 144 -14.10 52.09 -10.29
C ASP A 144 -14.26 51.74 -11.79
N ILE A 145 -14.89 50.61 -12.11
CA ILE A 145 -15.13 50.22 -13.51
C ILE A 145 -16.24 51.07 -14.11
N ASP A 146 -15.97 51.68 -15.27
CA ASP A 146 -16.99 52.29 -16.12
C ASP A 146 -17.91 51.20 -16.73
N GLU A 147 -19.15 51.13 -16.25
CA GLU A 147 -20.14 50.14 -16.72
C GLU A 147 -20.65 50.44 -18.14
N ASP A 148 -20.56 51.67 -18.64
CA ASP A 148 -20.95 52.02 -20.01
C ASP A 148 -19.91 51.48 -21.00
N GLU A 149 -18.62 51.71 -20.73
CA GLU A 149 -17.51 51.18 -21.54
C GLU A 149 -17.50 49.63 -21.50
N ARG A 150 -17.76 49.05 -20.32
CA ARG A 150 -17.87 47.60 -20.15
C ARG A 150 -18.99 46.99 -20.99
N THR A 151 -20.15 47.64 -21.07
CA THR A 151 -21.29 47.16 -21.88
C THR A 151 -20.92 47.09 -23.36
N ILE A 152 -20.11 48.02 -23.85
CA ILE A 152 -19.58 48.01 -25.23
C ILE A 152 -18.65 46.81 -25.43
N ILE A 153 -17.69 46.62 -24.51
CA ILE A 153 -16.75 45.49 -24.56
C ILE A 153 -17.48 44.14 -24.54
N GLN A 154 -18.53 44.01 -23.72
CA GLN A 154 -19.34 42.78 -23.66
C GLN A 154 -20.02 42.44 -24.98
N LYS A 155 -20.58 43.45 -25.66
CA LYS A 155 -21.14 43.25 -27.01
C LYS A 155 -20.05 42.82 -28.00
N THR A 156 -18.86 43.41 -27.94
CA THR A 156 -17.72 43.01 -28.77
C THR A 156 -17.28 41.56 -28.49
N ILE A 157 -17.27 41.16 -27.21
CA ILE A 157 -16.99 39.78 -26.80
C ILE A 157 -18.04 38.82 -27.37
N GLU A 158 -19.32 39.13 -27.24
CA GLU A 158 -20.42 38.29 -27.76
C GLU A 158 -20.31 38.09 -29.28
N LEU A 159 -20.04 39.16 -30.02
CA LEU A 159 -19.79 39.10 -31.46
C LEU A 159 -18.57 38.23 -31.79
N THR A 160 -17.45 38.46 -31.10
CA THR A 160 -16.22 37.67 -31.30
C THR A 160 -16.46 36.19 -31.01
N VAL A 161 -17.15 35.85 -29.91
CA VAL A 161 -17.46 34.47 -29.54
C VAL A 161 -18.39 33.82 -30.59
N ALA A 162 -19.37 34.56 -31.12
CA ALA A 162 -20.22 34.10 -32.21
C ALA A 162 -19.41 33.77 -33.47
N GLU A 163 -18.49 34.65 -33.87
CA GLU A 163 -17.57 34.41 -34.98
C GLU A 163 -16.69 33.16 -34.76
N ARG A 164 -16.09 33.01 -33.57
CA ARG A 164 -15.28 31.82 -33.23
C ARG A 164 -16.11 30.54 -33.26
N LYS A 165 -17.38 30.61 -32.84
CA LYS A 165 -18.31 29.47 -32.85
C LYS A 165 -18.66 29.06 -34.28
N GLU A 166 -18.90 30.02 -35.17
CA GLU A 166 -19.12 29.73 -36.59
C GLU A 166 -17.86 29.18 -37.27
N LYS A 167 -16.68 29.73 -36.97
CA LYS A 167 -15.40 29.17 -37.45
C LYS A 167 -15.22 27.72 -37.02
N LEU A 168 -15.48 27.39 -35.75
CA LEU A 168 -15.42 26.02 -35.25
C LEU A 168 -16.41 25.11 -35.99
N LYS A 169 -17.65 25.54 -36.22
CA LYS A 169 -18.65 24.76 -36.98
C LYS A 169 -18.14 24.45 -38.39
N THR A 170 -17.58 25.45 -39.08
CA THR A 170 -17.01 25.28 -40.42
C THR A 170 -15.84 24.30 -40.40
N GLU A 171 -14.88 24.44 -39.48
CA GLU A 171 -13.74 23.53 -39.35
C GLU A 171 -14.18 22.08 -39.04
N LEU A 172 -15.19 21.91 -38.19
CA LEU A 172 -15.76 20.59 -37.87
C LEU A 172 -16.50 19.98 -39.06
N LYS A 173 -17.19 20.80 -39.87
CA LYS A 173 -17.85 20.36 -41.11
C LYS A 173 -16.81 19.90 -42.13
N THR A 174 -15.74 20.67 -42.35
CA THR A 174 -14.63 20.28 -43.25
C THR A 174 -13.95 19.00 -42.78
N LEU A 175 -13.74 18.84 -41.47
CA LEU A 175 -13.20 17.59 -40.90
C LEU A 175 -14.17 16.41 -41.13
N SER A 176 -15.48 16.64 -41.03
CA SER A 176 -16.50 15.63 -41.32
C SER A 176 -16.48 15.23 -42.78
N GLU A 177 -16.37 16.19 -43.71
CA GLU A 177 -16.26 15.93 -45.14
C GLU A 177 -14.98 15.13 -45.47
N LYS A 178 -13.83 15.51 -44.91
CA LYS A 178 -12.56 14.77 -45.05
C LYS A 178 -12.64 13.33 -44.51
N TYR A 179 -13.44 13.11 -43.48
CA TYR A 179 -13.71 11.77 -42.96
C TYR A 179 -14.63 10.98 -43.89
N THR A 180 -15.71 11.59 -44.39
CA THR A 180 -16.64 10.97 -45.35
C THR A 180 -15.95 10.63 -46.67
N SER A 181 -15.05 11.48 -47.16
CA SER A 181 -14.22 11.24 -48.36
C SER A 181 -13.08 10.23 -48.15
N LYS A 182 -12.96 9.66 -46.94
CA LYS A 182 -11.88 8.72 -46.53
C LYS A 182 -10.46 9.29 -46.62
N SER A 183 -10.29 10.62 -46.66
CA SER A 183 -8.98 11.28 -46.68
C SER A 183 -8.27 11.27 -45.32
N ILE A 184 -9.02 11.07 -44.22
CA ILE A 184 -8.48 10.92 -42.87
C ILE A 184 -9.08 9.70 -42.15
N SER A 185 -8.31 9.08 -41.26
CA SER A 185 -8.79 7.94 -40.46
C SER A 185 -9.80 8.38 -39.38
N LYS A 186 -10.68 7.45 -38.94
CA LYS A 186 -11.63 7.69 -37.84
C LYS A 186 -10.95 8.18 -36.54
N LYS A 187 -9.74 7.67 -36.26
CA LYS A 187 -8.94 8.07 -35.09
C LYS A 187 -8.41 9.50 -35.25
N ALA A 188 -7.89 9.84 -36.44
CA ALA A 188 -7.45 11.19 -36.76
C ALA A 188 -8.63 12.19 -36.65
N TYR A 189 -9.78 11.88 -37.25
CA TYR A 189 -10.99 12.71 -37.16
C TYR A 189 -11.41 12.99 -35.71
N LYS A 190 -11.52 11.95 -34.86
CA LYS A 190 -11.88 12.13 -33.44
C LYS A 190 -10.87 12.98 -32.68
N THR A 191 -9.58 12.80 -32.96
CA THR A 191 -8.49 13.53 -32.29
C THR A 191 -8.50 15.00 -32.69
N GLU A 192 -8.59 15.29 -33.99
CA GLU A 192 -8.68 16.65 -34.54
C GLU A 192 -9.92 17.39 -34.01
N CYS A 193 -11.10 16.76 -34.03
CA CYS A 193 -12.31 17.34 -33.46
C CYS A 193 -12.14 17.70 -31.98
N LYS A 194 -11.43 16.86 -31.20
CA LYS A 194 -11.14 17.14 -29.79
C LYS A 194 -10.19 18.33 -29.64
N ILE A 195 -9.12 18.38 -30.44
CA ILE A 195 -8.15 19.48 -30.45
C ILE A 195 -8.83 20.80 -30.79
N LYS A 196 -9.64 20.84 -31.87
CA LYS A 196 -10.36 22.05 -32.29
C LYS A 196 -11.34 22.55 -31.25
N ARG A 197 -12.09 21.64 -30.60
CA ARG A 197 -13.00 22.00 -29.49
C ARG A 197 -12.26 22.50 -28.26
N ALA A 198 -11.08 21.95 -27.95
CA ALA A 198 -10.25 22.44 -26.86
C ALA A 198 -9.69 23.84 -27.17
N ALA A 199 -9.13 24.04 -28.36
CA ALA A 199 -8.62 25.33 -28.83
C ALA A 199 -9.71 26.42 -28.81
N TYR A 200 -10.93 26.11 -29.26
CA TYR A 200 -12.06 27.03 -29.14
C TYR A 200 -12.38 27.42 -27.70
N LYS A 201 -12.36 26.47 -26.76
CA LYS A 201 -12.62 26.77 -25.34
C LYS A 201 -11.54 27.68 -24.75
N GLU A 202 -10.27 27.43 -25.08
CA GLU A 202 -9.17 28.29 -24.65
C GLU A 202 -9.26 29.70 -25.26
N ASP A 203 -9.60 29.81 -26.54
CA ASP A 203 -9.77 31.09 -27.23
C ASP A 203 -10.93 31.91 -26.64
N VAL A 204 -12.09 31.27 -26.40
CA VAL A 204 -13.23 31.93 -25.73
C VAL A 204 -12.87 32.38 -24.31
N LEU A 205 -12.13 31.57 -23.57
CA LEU A 205 -11.65 31.95 -22.24
C LEU A 205 -10.70 33.16 -22.33
N ALA A 206 -9.78 33.16 -23.29
CA ALA A 206 -8.87 34.29 -23.52
C ALA A 206 -9.63 35.59 -23.85
N VAL A 207 -10.65 35.50 -24.72
CA VAL A 207 -11.53 36.63 -25.04
C VAL A 207 -12.31 37.10 -23.81
N SER A 208 -12.76 36.20 -22.92
CA SER A 208 -13.49 36.59 -21.71
C SER A 208 -12.68 37.48 -20.75
N PHE A 209 -11.34 37.38 -20.78
CA PHE A 209 -10.46 38.25 -20.00
C PHE A 209 -10.34 39.68 -20.55
N THR A 210 -10.93 39.96 -21.71
CA THR A 210 -11.05 41.35 -22.19
C THR A 210 -12.11 42.12 -21.42
N ASP A 211 -13.10 41.46 -20.78
CA ASP A 211 -13.98 42.12 -19.80
C ASP A 211 -13.14 42.50 -18.56
N PRO A 212 -12.96 43.81 -18.28
CA PRO A 212 -12.14 44.26 -17.15
C PRO A 212 -12.60 43.66 -15.81
N LYS A 213 -13.91 43.43 -15.63
CA LYS A 213 -14.45 42.85 -14.40
C LYS A 213 -14.02 41.40 -14.22
N VAL A 214 -14.11 40.60 -15.29
CA VAL A 214 -13.72 39.18 -15.28
C VAL A 214 -12.21 39.05 -15.02
N SER A 215 -11.41 39.87 -15.70
CA SER A 215 -9.96 39.92 -15.52
C SER A 215 -9.56 40.29 -14.10
N LEU A 216 -10.10 41.39 -13.55
CA LEU A 216 -9.80 41.85 -12.19
C LEU A 216 -10.29 40.87 -11.11
N GLN A 217 -11.43 40.20 -11.31
CA GLN A 217 -11.92 39.15 -10.40
C GLN A 217 -10.97 37.94 -10.34
N GLU A 218 -10.48 37.48 -11.50
CA GLU A 218 -9.49 36.40 -11.53
C GLU A 218 -8.12 36.84 -10.98
N GLU A 219 -7.72 38.10 -11.19
CA GLU A 219 -6.53 38.66 -10.55
C GLU A 219 -6.66 38.70 -9.02
N ILE A 220 -7.80 39.12 -8.47
CA ILE A 220 -8.09 39.09 -7.02
C ILE A 220 -7.95 37.66 -6.49
N LYS A 221 -8.52 36.68 -7.18
CA LYS A 221 -8.47 35.27 -6.78
C LYS A 221 -7.04 34.74 -6.81
N ASN A 222 -6.26 35.08 -7.83
CA ASN A 222 -4.84 34.74 -7.94
C ASN A 222 -4.03 35.37 -6.80
N ILE A 223 -4.16 36.67 -6.56
CA ILE A 223 -3.44 37.36 -5.47
C ILE A 223 -3.82 36.78 -4.10
N THR A 224 -5.11 36.48 -3.89
CA THR A 224 -5.59 35.84 -2.64
C THR A 224 -5.00 34.44 -2.46
N TYR A 225 -4.92 33.66 -3.53
CA TYR A 225 -4.25 32.35 -3.51
C TYR A 225 -2.76 32.49 -3.18
N ARG A 226 -2.06 33.43 -3.83
CA ARG A 226 -0.65 33.71 -3.60
C ARG A 226 -0.36 34.19 -2.17
N LEU A 227 -1.21 35.05 -1.60
CA LEU A 227 -1.11 35.46 -0.19
C LEU A 227 -1.08 34.26 0.76
N LYS A 228 -1.80 33.18 0.44
CA LYS A 228 -1.80 31.95 1.24
C LYS A 228 -0.58 31.08 0.95
N ILE A 229 -0.26 30.86 -0.32
CA ILE A 229 0.75 29.88 -0.76
C ILE A 229 2.18 30.43 -0.69
N ASP A 230 2.42 31.65 -1.16
CA ASP A 230 3.76 32.25 -1.19
C ASP A 230 4.27 32.44 0.26
N ILE A 231 3.40 32.90 1.17
CA ILE A 231 3.74 33.06 2.60
C ILE A 231 4.02 31.71 3.26
N LYS A 232 3.18 30.70 3.03
CA LYS A 232 3.41 29.34 3.53
C LYS A 232 4.73 28.77 2.99
N THR A 233 5.03 29.01 1.72
CA THR A 233 6.25 28.52 1.06
C THR A 233 7.49 29.18 1.65
N LYS A 234 7.50 30.51 1.78
CA LYS A 234 8.61 31.23 2.43
C LYS A 234 8.80 30.81 3.89
N LEU A 235 7.71 30.57 4.64
CA LEU A 235 7.80 30.02 5.99
C LEU A 235 8.39 28.61 6.01
N ASN A 236 8.02 27.75 5.06
CA ASN A 236 8.63 26.42 4.93
C ASN A 236 10.13 26.49 4.61
N VAL A 237 10.58 27.50 3.85
CA VAL A 237 12.01 27.75 3.61
C VAL A 237 12.72 28.11 4.91
N LEU A 238 12.17 29.05 5.69
CA LEU A 238 12.69 29.39 7.02
C LEU A 238 12.76 28.17 7.95
N GLU A 239 11.69 27.37 8.04
CA GLU A 239 11.68 26.15 8.86
C GLU A 239 12.67 25.09 8.34
N SER A 240 12.90 25.03 7.04
CA SER A 240 13.90 24.16 6.42
C SER A 240 15.32 24.56 6.83
N ASP A 241 15.64 25.85 6.81
CA ASP A 241 16.95 26.36 7.21
C ASP A 241 17.17 26.21 8.72
N ILE A 242 16.14 26.45 9.53
CA ILE A 242 16.16 26.18 10.98
C ILE A 242 16.43 24.69 11.23
N ALA A 243 15.73 23.80 10.53
CA ALA A 243 15.96 22.36 10.62
C ALA A 243 17.39 21.98 10.19
N ASP A 244 17.96 22.63 9.18
CA ASP A 244 19.33 22.38 8.74
C ASP A 244 20.37 22.77 9.80
N VAL A 245 20.24 23.96 10.38
CA VAL A 245 21.09 24.42 11.50
C VAL A 245 20.97 23.47 12.70
N ARG A 246 19.75 23.02 13.02
CA ARG A 246 19.51 22.06 14.10
C ARG A 246 20.19 20.72 13.85
N ARG A 247 20.19 20.24 12.61
CA ARG A 247 20.88 18.98 12.23
C ARG A 247 22.38 19.11 12.32
N LYS A 248 22.94 20.29 12.02
CA LYS A 248 24.37 20.63 12.10
C LYS A 248 24.88 20.93 13.50
N THR A 249 23.97 21.18 14.46
CA THR A 249 24.34 21.59 15.82
C THR A 249 24.15 20.43 16.81
N PRO A 250 25.23 19.90 17.41
CA PRO A 250 25.12 18.81 18.38
C PRO A 250 24.32 19.15 19.64
N ILE A 251 23.95 18.14 20.42
CA ILE A 251 23.44 18.25 21.79
C ILE A 251 24.37 17.57 22.77
N GLU A 252 24.52 18.13 23.96
CA GLU A 252 25.34 17.56 25.03
C GLU A 252 24.44 17.08 26.18
N LEU A 253 24.64 15.83 26.59
CA LEU A 253 23.96 15.24 27.72
C LEU A 253 24.96 14.92 28.84
N GLU A 254 24.62 15.32 30.07
CA GLU A 254 25.39 14.96 31.26
C GLU A 254 25.07 13.55 31.77
N ARG A 255 23.83 13.09 31.58
CA ARG A 255 23.30 11.82 32.09
C ARG A 255 22.68 11.00 30.96
N PHE A 256 22.74 9.67 31.12
CA PHE A 256 22.07 8.76 30.20
C PHE A 256 20.55 8.85 30.40
N PRO A 257 19.77 9.16 29.34
CA PRO A 257 18.33 9.09 29.42
C PRO A 257 17.91 7.61 29.46
N LEU A 258 17.12 7.25 30.46
CA LEU A 258 16.49 5.94 30.65
C LEU A 258 14.96 6.03 30.45
N ILE A 259 14.51 7.04 29.71
CA ILE A 259 13.11 7.32 29.41
C ILE A 259 12.45 6.10 28.76
N SER A 260 13.11 5.47 27.78
CA SER A 260 12.59 4.29 27.07
C SER A 260 12.21 3.14 28.00
N VAL A 261 13.01 2.90 29.03
CA VAL A 261 12.79 1.83 30.01
C VAL A 261 11.63 2.18 30.94
N PHE A 262 11.60 3.41 31.47
CA PHE A 262 10.54 3.83 32.39
C PHE A 262 9.17 4.03 31.72
N THR A 263 9.15 4.27 30.40
CA THR A 263 7.91 4.51 29.65
C THR A 263 7.47 3.34 28.77
N CYS A 264 8.10 2.16 28.89
CA CYS A 264 7.83 1.04 27.99
C CYS A 264 6.37 0.53 28.07
N PHE A 265 5.72 0.66 29.23
CA PHE A 265 4.35 0.22 29.47
C PHE A 265 3.29 1.20 28.94
N LEU A 266 3.65 2.42 28.55
CA LEU A 266 2.70 3.41 28.07
C LEU A 266 3.20 4.09 26.78
N PRO A 267 2.88 3.51 25.60
CA PRO A 267 3.19 4.13 24.32
C PRO A 267 2.73 5.60 24.29
N GLY A 268 3.66 6.50 23.95
CA GLY A 268 3.41 7.94 23.88
C GLY A 268 4.01 8.73 25.04
N LEU A 269 4.15 8.13 26.24
CA LEU A 269 4.72 8.81 27.40
C LEU A 269 6.21 9.15 27.17
N GLY A 270 6.98 8.24 26.57
CA GLY A 270 8.39 8.49 26.26
C GLY A 270 8.59 9.59 25.21
N GLN A 271 7.73 9.63 24.18
CA GLN A 271 7.72 10.69 23.18
C GLN A 271 7.34 12.04 23.81
N LEU A 272 6.40 12.04 24.76
CA LEU A 272 6.00 13.23 25.51
C LEU A 272 7.17 13.79 26.33
N LEU A 273 7.86 12.93 27.09
CA LEU A 273 9.06 13.31 27.86
C LEU A 273 10.21 13.78 26.96
N ASN A 274 10.33 13.20 25.77
CA ASN A 274 11.22 13.67 24.71
C ASN A 274 10.73 14.94 23.99
N LYS A 275 9.63 15.57 24.43
CA LYS A 275 9.02 16.78 23.85
C LYS A 275 8.64 16.65 22.37
N GLN A 276 8.28 15.43 21.93
CA GLN A 276 7.76 15.14 20.59
C GLN A 276 6.23 15.00 20.65
N TYR A 277 5.53 16.10 20.92
CA TYR A 277 4.10 16.11 21.24
C TYR A 277 3.19 15.46 20.20
N VAL A 278 3.45 15.70 18.90
CA VAL A 278 2.62 15.10 17.83
C VAL A 278 2.78 13.59 17.78
N LYS A 279 4.01 13.09 17.89
CA LYS A 279 4.27 11.64 18.00
C LYS A 279 3.63 11.05 19.25
N ALA A 280 3.76 11.75 20.38
CA ALA A 280 3.15 11.34 21.64
C ALA A 280 1.62 11.18 21.49
N GLY A 281 0.95 12.16 20.86
CA GLY A 281 -0.48 12.08 20.58
C GLY A 281 -0.86 10.84 19.76
N ILE A 282 -0.11 10.53 18.69
CA ILE A 282 -0.35 9.33 17.87
C ILE A 282 -0.19 8.04 18.70
N PHE A 283 0.89 7.93 19.47
CA PHE A 283 1.11 6.75 20.31
C PHE A 283 0.13 6.66 21.48
N PHE A 284 -0.40 7.78 21.98
CA PHE A 284 -1.48 7.76 22.97
C PHE A 284 -2.80 7.24 22.39
N LEU A 285 -3.10 7.52 21.12
CA LEU A 285 -4.24 6.88 20.44
C LEU A 285 -4.05 5.36 20.35
N PHE A 286 -2.82 4.89 20.11
CA PHE A 286 -2.50 3.46 20.16
C PHE A 286 -2.65 2.89 21.58
N SER A 287 -2.21 3.61 22.61
CA SER A 287 -2.46 3.22 24.00
C SER A 287 -3.94 3.12 24.31
N LEU A 288 -4.76 4.08 23.83
CA LEU A 288 -6.21 4.07 23.99
C LEU A 288 -6.82 2.80 23.37
N PHE A 289 -6.41 2.48 22.14
CA PHE A 289 -6.83 1.24 21.48
C PHE A 289 -6.42 0.00 22.28
N ILE A 290 -5.18 -0.08 22.75
CA ILE A 290 -4.68 -1.23 23.50
C ILE A 290 -5.49 -1.41 24.80
N TYR A 291 -5.67 -0.35 25.59
CA TYR A 291 -6.27 -0.46 26.92
C TYR A 291 -7.80 -0.47 26.92
N LEU A 292 -8.47 0.19 25.97
CA LEU A 292 -9.94 0.23 25.92
C LEU A 292 -10.55 -0.83 25.01
N ILE A 293 -9.82 -1.33 24.02
CA ILE A 293 -10.36 -2.28 23.03
C ILE A 293 -9.64 -3.61 23.13
N ALA A 294 -8.31 -3.63 22.90
CA ALA A 294 -7.59 -4.88 22.79
C ALA A 294 -7.56 -5.66 24.12
N PHE A 295 -7.16 -5.02 25.21
CA PHE A 295 -6.99 -5.67 26.50
C PHE A 295 -8.32 -6.20 27.09
N PRO A 296 -9.44 -5.45 27.09
CA PRO A 296 -10.73 -5.99 27.52
C PRO A 296 -11.19 -7.18 26.67
N TYR A 297 -10.96 -7.14 25.35
CA TYR A 297 -11.29 -8.25 24.46
C TYR A 297 -10.39 -9.48 24.70
N ILE A 298 -9.10 -9.28 24.96
CA ILE A 298 -8.17 -10.38 25.26
C ILE A 298 -8.62 -11.11 26.54
N LEU A 299 -9.13 -10.37 27.53
CA LEU A 299 -9.62 -10.90 28.80
C LEU A 299 -11.06 -11.46 28.74
N GLY A 300 -11.76 -11.32 27.62
CA GLY A 300 -13.11 -11.86 27.48
C GLY A 300 -14.25 -10.86 27.73
N TYR A 301 -13.99 -9.64 28.19
CA TYR A 301 -15.05 -8.73 28.65
C TYR A 301 -15.98 -8.19 27.54
N THR A 302 -15.45 -8.03 26.33
CA THR A 302 -16.19 -7.46 25.19
C THR A 302 -16.47 -8.50 24.11
N ASN A 303 -16.21 -9.77 24.41
CA ASN A 303 -16.43 -10.91 23.54
C ASN A 303 -17.92 -11.25 23.50
N TYR A 304 -18.35 -11.97 22.47
CA TYR A 304 -19.72 -12.42 22.32
C TYR A 304 -20.07 -13.54 23.32
N GLN A 305 -19.15 -14.49 23.57
CA GLN A 305 -19.31 -15.57 24.57
C GLN A 305 -18.31 -15.49 25.75
N GLY A 306 -17.58 -14.37 25.86
CA GLY A 306 -16.97 -13.96 27.12
C GLY A 306 -15.62 -14.58 27.48
N SER A 307 -14.99 -15.37 26.59
CA SER A 307 -13.83 -16.21 26.98
C SER A 307 -12.48 -15.77 26.43
N GLY A 308 -12.43 -14.70 25.63
CA GLY A 308 -11.18 -14.07 25.18
C GLY A 308 -10.14 -15.09 24.69
N ILE A 309 -8.90 -14.95 25.15
CA ILE A 309 -7.84 -15.92 24.81
C ILE A 309 -8.04 -17.30 25.45
N SER A 310 -8.63 -17.38 26.65
CA SER A 310 -8.88 -18.67 27.32
C SER A 310 -9.85 -19.57 26.54
N GLY A 311 -10.68 -18.99 25.66
CA GLY A 311 -11.58 -19.73 24.79
C GLY A 311 -10.87 -20.70 23.84
N LEU A 312 -9.61 -20.44 23.49
CA LEU A 312 -8.80 -21.37 22.69
C LEU A 312 -8.39 -22.63 23.44
N ILE A 313 -8.26 -22.56 24.76
CA ILE A 313 -7.81 -23.70 25.56
C ILE A 313 -9.01 -24.62 25.79
N GLY A 314 -10.11 -24.06 26.30
CA GLY A 314 -11.28 -24.84 26.69
C GLY A 314 -12.27 -25.17 25.57
N LEU A 315 -12.33 -24.41 24.47
CA LEU A 315 -13.32 -24.62 23.39
C LEU A 315 -14.77 -24.82 23.89
N ALA A 316 -15.19 -24.09 24.92
CA ALA A 316 -16.48 -24.22 25.61
C ALA A 316 -16.69 -25.56 26.37
N GLU A 317 -15.62 -26.24 26.78
CA GLU A 317 -15.66 -27.39 27.68
C GLU A 317 -16.35 -27.00 29.01
N GLY A 318 -17.38 -27.75 29.40
CA GLY A 318 -18.21 -27.44 30.57
C GLY A 318 -19.24 -26.30 30.39
N GLY A 319 -19.30 -25.66 29.22
CA GLY A 319 -20.26 -24.60 28.92
C GLY A 319 -21.71 -25.09 28.72
N THR A 320 -22.64 -24.16 28.61
CA THR A 320 -24.07 -24.42 28.35
C THR A 320 -24.31 -25.06 26.98
N LYS A 321 -25.54 -25.49 26.68
CA LYS A 321 -25.89 -26.04 25.34
C LYS A 321 -25.86 -25.00 24.21
N ILE A 322 -25.91 -23.71 24.54
CA ILE A 322 -25.91 -22.60 23.57
C ILE A 322 -24.48 -22.24 23.15
N ASP A 323 -23.49 -22.61 23.97
CA ASP A 323 -22.08 -22.33 23.71
C ASP A 323 -21.55 -23.19 22.57
N LYS A 324 -20.95 -22.53 21.57
CA LYS A 324 -20.42 -23.17 20.37
C LYS A 324 -18.90 -23.07 20.38
N SER A 325 -18.20 -24.20 20.33
CA SER A 325 -16.73 -24.26 20.34
C SER A 325 -16.09 -23.40 19.24
N ILE A 326 -16.75 -23.27 18.09
CA ILE A 326 -16.26 -22.43 16.98
C ILE A 326 -16.18 -20.94 17.31
N ILE A 327 -17.12 -20.42 18.12
CA ILE A 327 -17.14 -19.01 18.51
C ILE A 327 -15.98 -18.73 19.46
N PHE A 328 -15.80 -19.57 20.48
CA PHE A 328 -14.69 -19.48 21.44
C PHE A 328 -13.33 -19.52 20.75
N MET A 329 -13.19 -20.37 19.72
CA MET A 329 -11.98 -20.46 18.92
C MET A 329 -11.73 -19.17 18.12
N ILE A 330 -12.74 -18.65 17.42
CA ILE A 330 -12.61 -17.40 16.63
C ILE A 330 -12.27 -16.22 17.55
N GLU A 331 -12.95 -16.10 18.69
CA GLU A 331 -12.69 -15.05 19.68
C GLU A 331 -11.26 -15.10 20.21
N GLY A 332 -10.77 -16.29 20.56
CA GLY A 332 -9.40 -16.39 21.03
C GLY A 332 -8.35 -16.22 19.93
N ILE A 333 -8.64 -16.55 18.66
CA ILE A 333 -7.80 -16.19 17.51
C ILE A 333 -7.71 -14.66 17.38
N ILE A 334 -8.84 -13.96 17.46
CA ILE A 334 -8.86 -12.49 17.42
C ILE A 334 -8.07 -11.92 18.61
N ALA A 335 -8.22 -12.49 19.80
CA ALA A 335 -7.43 -12.09 20.97
C ALA A 335 -5.92 -12.29 20.73
N LEU A 336 -5.49 -13.40 20.12
CA LEU A 336 -4.10 -13.65 19.78
C LEU A 336 -3.56 -12.61 18.78
N ILE A 337 -4.33 -12.26 17.75
CA ILE A 337 -3.97 -11.20 16.79
C ILE A 337 -3.85 -9.85 17.49
N LEU A 338 -4.79 -9.51 18.37
CA LEU A 338 -4.75 -8.27 19.16
C LEU A 338 -3.56 -8.21 20.10
N ILE A 339 -3.14 -9.33 20.69
CA ILE A 339 -1.89 -9.41 21.48
C ILE A 339 -0.69 -9.13 20.59
N LEU A 340 -0.55 -9.82 19.44
CA LEU A 340 0.57 -9.63 18.53
C LEU A 340 0.64 -8.18 18.03
N PHE A 341 -0.51 -7.59 17.69
CA PHE A 341 -0.59 -6.20 17.26
C PHE A 341 -0.25 -5.23 18.39
N SER A 342 -0.71 -5.48 19.62
CA SER A 342 -0.35 -4.67 20.80
C SER A 342 1.16 -4.74 21.08
N VAL A 343 1.76 -5.94 21.06
CA VAL A 343 3.20 -6.15 21.22
C VAL A 343 4.00 -5.41 20.13
N LEU A 344 3.53 -5.44 18.87
CA LEU A 344 4.13 -4.68 17.79
C LEU A 344 4.11 -3.18 18.08
N LEU A 345 2.97 -2.63 18.52
CA LEU A 345 2.83 -1.21 18.87
C LEU A 345 3.72 -0.80 20.04
N TYR A 346 3.80 -1.62 21.10
CA TYR A 346 4.74 -1.42 22.21
C TYR A 346 6.19 -1.41 21.70
N THR A 347 6.55 -2.37 20.86
CA THR A 347 7.91 -2.51 20.32
C THR A 347 8.28 -1.31 19.45
N VAL A 348 7.37 -0.85 18.58
CA VAL A 348 7.59 0.33 17.72
C VAL A 348 7.75 1.59 18.57
N SER A 349 6.89 1.78 19.58
CA SER A 349 6.99 2.93 20.47
C SER A 349 8.29 2.93 21.27
N PHE A 350 8.67 1.79 21.85
CA PHE A 350 9.93 1.63 22.58
C PHE A 350 11.15 1.90 21.69
N LYS A 351 11.19 1.32 20.48
CA LYS A 351 12.27 1.55 19.52
C LYS A 351 12.40 3.01 19.11
N ASP A 352 11.28 3.73 18.92
CA ASP A 352 11.31 5.16 18.59
C ASP A 352 11.91 6.00 19.74
N VAL A 353 11.48 5.78 21.00
CA VAL A 353 12.06 6.46 22.17
C VAL A 353 13.53 6.13 22.33
N ARG A 354 13.89 4.84 22.25
CA ARG A 354 15.26 4.36 22.39
C ARG A 354 16.19 4.92 21.32
N LYS A 355 15.70 5.04 20.08
CA LYS A 355 16.45 5.66 18.98
C LYS A 355 16.77 7.12 19.28
N VAL A 356 15.82 7.88 19.84
CA VAL A 356 16.05 9.28 20.22
C VAL A 356 17.10 9.38 21.35
N GLU A 357 17.03 8.50 22.36
CA GLU A 357 18.00 8.46 23.44
C GLU A 357 19.43 8.17 22.97
N VAL A 358 19.59 7.11 22.17
CA VAL A 358 20.88 6.70 21.63
C VAL A 358 21.46 7.79 20.72
N ASN A 359 20.61 8.40 19.90
CA ASN A 359 21.02 9.52 19.05
C ASN A 359 21.47 10.73 19.88
N ALA A 360 20.73 11.07 20.94
CA ALA A 360 21.10 12.18 21.82
C ALA A 360 22.44 11.94 22.53
N LEU A 361 22.77 10.69 22.88
CA LEU A 361 24.07 10.33 23.45
C LEU A 361 25.23 10.50 22.45
N LYS A 362 24.98 10.28 21.15
CA LYS A 362 25.95 10.54 20.08
C LYS A 362 26.15 12.03 19.79
N GLY A 363 25.26 12.88 20.30
CA GLY A 363 25.22 14.31 19.99
C GLY A 363 24.15 14.71 18.97
N ILE A 364 23.34 13.78 18.50
CA ILE A 364 22.31 14.04 17.48
C ILE A 364 21.05 14.57 18.16
N ARG A 365 20.60 15.75 17.73
CA ARG A 365 19.34 16.34 18.22
C ARG A 365 18.12 15.55 17.76
N ARG A 366 17.10 15.51 18.62
CA ARG A 366 15.79 14.97 18.24
C ARG A 366 15.21 15.77 17.07
N LYS A 367 14.55 15.05 16.16
CA LYS A 367 13.86 15.66 15.02
C LYS A 367 12.68 16.52 15.48
N THR A 368 12.51 17.67 14.85
CA THR A 368 11.30 18.51 15.00
C THR A 368 10.09 17.87 14.33
N TRP A 369 8.90 18.42 14.59
CA TRP A 369 7.70 18.02 13.85
C TRP A 369 7.85 18.29 12.36
N PHE A 370 8.41 19.46 11.98
CA PHE A 370 8.66 19.81 10.58
C PHE A 370 9.56 18.78 9.88
N GLU A 371 10.69 18.41 10.50
CA GLU A 371 11.59 17.37 9.97
C GLU A 371 10.92 16.00 9.88
N SER A 372 10.12 15.64 10.89
CA SER A 372 9.41 14.35 10.93
C SER A 372 8.34 14.28 9.84
N LYS A 373 7.56 15.34 9.67
CA LYS A 373 6.54 15.46 8.62
C LYS A 373 7.16 15.35 7.24
N ARG A 374 8.26 16.08 6.98
CA ARG A 374 8.95 16.04 5.68
C ARG A 374 9.55 14.66 5.38
N SER A 375 10.05 13.96 6.40
CA SER A 375 10.52 12.57 6.26
C SER A 375 9.37 11.61 5.95
N ILE A 376 8.22 11.76 6.62
CA ILE A 376 7.01 10.97 6.32
C ILE A 376 6.50 11.26 4.91
N GLU A 377 6.46 12.51 4.46
CA GLU A 377 5.98 12.87 3.12
C GLU A 377 6.88 12.33 2.00
N ARG A 378 8.21 12.29 2.21
CA ARG A 378 9.17 11.83 1.19
C ARG A 378 9.38 10.32 1.18
N GLU A 379 9.49 9.71 2.36
CA GLU A 379 9.89 8.30 2.52
C GLU A 379 8.74 7.44 3.06
N GLY A 380 7.86 8.02 3.88
CA GLY A 380 6.81 7.29 4.62
C GLY A 380 5.45 7.24 3.94
N PHE A 381 5.21 8.04 2.90
CA PHE A 381 3.87 8.24 2.31
C PHE A 381 3.26 6.93 1.75
N PRO A 382 3.99 6.09 1.00
CA PRO A 382 3.45 4.82 0.50
C PRO A 382 2.99 3.89 1.64
N TYR A 383 3.75 3.85 2.74
CA TYR A 383 3.42 3.03 3.91
C TYR A 383 2.23 3.58 4.68
N LEU A 384 2.12 4.90 4.83
CA LEU A 384 1.01 5.53 5.55
C LEU A 384 -0.33 5.30 4.84
N VAL A 385 -0.35 5.42 3.51
CA VAL A 385 -1.57 5.23 2.72
C VAL A 385 -1.95 3.75 2.61
N SER A 386 -0.98 2.84 2.57
CA SER A 386 -1.23 1.39 2.49
C SER A 386 -1.55 0.74 3.84
N ALA A 387 -1.11 1.32 4.96
CA ALA A 387 -1.27 0.71 6.29
C ALA A 387 -2.72 0.35 6.66
N PRO A 388 -3.75 1.20 6.46
CA PRO A 388 -5.13 0.85 6.80
C PRO A 388 -5.65 -0.35 6.01
N ALA A 389 -5.40 -0.37 4.69
CA ALA A 389 -5.78 -1.48 3.83
C ALA A 389 -5.04 -2.76 4.23
N LEU A 390 -3.74 -2.66 4.52
CA LEU A 390 -2.94 -3.80 4.96
C LEU A 390 -3.44 -4.38 6.28
N ILE A 391 -3.78 -3.54 7.28
CA ILE A 391 -4.32 -3.99 8.56
C ILE A 391 -5.65 -4.76 8.35
N VAL A 392 -6.55 -4.21 7.55
CA VAL A 392 -7.85 -4.85 7.25
C VAL A 392 -7.65 -6.16 6.49
N ILE A 393 -6.77 -6.17 5.47
CA ILE A 393 -6.46 -7.38 4.70
C ILE A 393 -5.86 -8.45 5.61
N VAL A 394 -4.87 -8.10 6.45
CA VAL A 394 -4.26 -9.03 7.40
C VAL A 394 -5.33 -9.59 8.32
N PHE A 395 -6.23 -8.77 8.87
CA PHE A 395 -7.28 -9.27 9.76
C PHE A 395 -8.25 -10.22 9.05
N ILE A 396 -8.78 -9.83 7.88
CA ILE A 396 -9.77 -10.61 7.12
C ILE A 396 -9.17 -11.91 6.58
N VAL A 397 -7.88 -11.93 6.24
CA VAL A 397 -7.21 -13.12 5.69
C VAL A 397 -6.69 -14.04 6.79
N ILE A 398 -6.06 -13.50 7.84
CA ILE A 398 -5.41 -14.32 8.87
C ILE A 398 -6.43 -15.01 9.78
N VAL A 399 -7.56 -14.38 10.12
CA VAL A 399 -8.56 -15.01 11.01
C VAL A 399 -9.12 -16.31 10.43
N PRO A 400 -9.63 -16.38 9.17
CA PRO A 400 -10.11 -17.63 8.58
C PRO A 400 -9.00 -18.68 8.38
N ILE A 401 -7.77 -18.24 8.06
CA ILE A 401 -6.63 -19.15 7.93
C ILE A 401 -6.33 -19.81 9.26
N LEU A 402 -6.16 -19.03 10.34
CA LEU A 402 -5.90 -19.56 11.68
C LEU A 402 -7.06 -20.43 12.16
N THR A 403 -8.29 -20.05 11.85
CA THR A 403 -9.49 -20.85 12.16
C THR A 403 -9.40 -22.21 11.47
N THR A 404 -9.09 -22.25 10.18
CA THR A 404 -8.93 -23.50 9.42
C THR A 404 -7.78 -24.34 9.98
N VAL A 405 -6.65 -23.70 10.32
CA VAL A 405 -5.52 -24.37 10.97
C VAL A 405 -5.94 -24.97 12.30
N PHE A 406 -6.74 -24.29 13.12
CA PHE A 406 -7.13 -24.80 14.42
C PHE A 406 -8.19 -25.91 14.32
N ILE A 407 -9.18 -25.77 13.44
CA ILE A 407 -10.18 -26.83 13.16
C ILE A 407 -9.49 -28.13 12.71
N SER A 408 -8.36 -28.07 11.99
CA SER A 408 -7.67 -29.29 11.57
C SER A 408 -7.08 -30.12 12.72
N PHE A 409 -6.94 -29.55 13.93
CA PHE A 409 -6.50 -30.25 15.14
C PHE A 409 -7.66 -30.64 16.09
N THR A 410 -8.91 -30.50 15.65
CA THR A 410 -10.10 -30.84 16.47
C THR A 410 -10.87 -32.03 15.92
N ASN A 411 -11.86 -32.54 16.66
CA ASN A 411 -12.78 -33.59 16.20
C ASN A 411 -14.07 -33.04 15.58
N MET A 412 -14.06 -31.85 14.97
CA MET A 412 -15.27 -31.27 14.34
C MET A 412 -15.75 -32.12 13.15
N ASP A 413 -16.69 -33.01 13.45
CA ASP A 413 -17.33 -33.99 12.57
C ASP A 413 -18.87 -33.88 12.69
N PRO A 414 -19.66 -34.65 11.92
CA PRO A 414 -21.13 -34.53 11.95
C PRO A 414 -21.76 -34.71 13.35
N VAL A 415 -21.08 -35.42 14.25
CA VAL A 415 -21.53 -35.66 15.63
C VAL A 415 -21.16 -34.47 16.54
N HIS A 416 -19.99 -33.88 16.33
CA HIS A 416 -19.38 -32.86 17.19
C HIS A 416 -19.47 -31.43 16.61
N GLN A 417 -20.52 -31.10 15.85
CA GLN A 417 -20.66 -29.80 15.18
C GLN A 417 -20.64 -28.59 16.12
N ASN A 418 -21.35 -28.68 17.25
CA ASN A 418 -21.48 -27.56 18.19
C ASN A 418 -20.40 -27.59 19.28
N LYS A 419 -20.00 -28.79 19.72
CA LYS A 419 -19.03 -29.02 20.78
C LYS A 419 -17.96 -29.99 20.30
N PHE A 420 -16.80 -29.45 19.97
CA PHE A 420 -15.62 -30.21 19.56
C PHE A 420 -14.46 -29.92 20.51
N SER A 421 -13.55 -30.87 20.62
CA SER A 421 -12.36 -30.83 21.46
C SER A 421 -11.10 -30.99 20.62
N TRP A 422 -9.96 -30.66 21.22
CA TRP A 422 -8.65 -30.86 20.63
C TRP A 422 -8.29 -32.35 20.59
N ILE A 423 -7.92 -32.84 19.40
CA ILE A 423 -7.44 -34.22 19.19
C ILE A 423 -6.01 -34.28 18.66
N GLY A 424 -5.35 -33.11 18.57
CA GLY A 424 -3.98 -32.99 18.07
C GLY A 424 -3.86 -33.44 16.61
N LEU A 425 -2.89 -34.29 16.30
CA LEU A 425 -2.53 -34.66 14.92
C LEU A 425 -3.36 -35.82 14.34
N GLN A 426 -4.44 -36.23 15.01
CA GLN A 426 -5.17 -37.44 14.62
C GLN A 426 -5.78 -37.36 13.21
N ASN A 427 -6.30 -36.20 12.79
CA ASN A 427 -6.82 -36.01 11.42
C ASN A 427 -5.73 -36.22 10.36
N TYR A 428 -4.53 -35.70 10.62
CA TYR A 428 -3.38 -35.88 9.73
C TYR A 428 -2.93 -37.35 9.68
N LYS A 429 -2.94 -38.05 10.82
CA LYS A 429 -2.65 -39.50 10.86
C LYS A 429 -3.65 -40.29 10.03
N THR A 430 -4.94 -39.99 10.12
CA THR A 430 -5.99 -40.63 9.31
C THR A 430 -5.77 -40.42 7.81
N LEU A 431 -5.40 -39.21 7.40
CA LEU A 431 -5.10 -38.91 5.99
C LEU A 431 -3.85 -39.63 5.49
N ILE A 432 -2.74 -39.55 6.22
CA ILE A 432 -1.44 -40.15 5.82
C ILE A 432 -1.53 -41.68 5.76
N THR A 433 -2.26 -42.29 6.70
CA THR A 433 -2.41 -43.75 6.74
C THR A 433 -3.50 -44.25 5.78
N GLY A 434 -4.23 -43.36 5.10
CA GLY A 434 -5.34 -43.72 4.22
C GLY A 434 -6.48 -44.46 4.92
N HIS A 435 -6.58 -44.35 6.25
CA HIS A 435 -7.63 -45.03 7.02
C HIS A 435 -8.95 -44.26 6.94
N GLY A 436 -10.05 -45.01 7.08
CA GLY A 436 -11.40 -44.45 6.98
C GLY A 436 -11.84 -44.11 5.56
N VAL A 437 -13.12 -43.75 5.44
CA VAL A 437 -13.76 -43.46 4.14
C VAL A 437 -13.14 -42.23 3.48
N ALA A 438 -12.76 -41.23 4.29
CA ALA A 438 -12.13 -40.01 3.79
C ALA A 438 -10.66 -40.20 3.34
N GLY A 439 -9.88 -40.99 4.09
CA GLY A 439 -8.47 -41.24 3.76
C GLY A 439 -8.27 -42.02 2.45
N LYS A 440 -9.12 -43.01 2.17
CA LYS A 440 -9.06 -43.78 0.92
C LYS A 440 -9.41 -42.93 -0.31
N ALA A 441 -10.46 -42.12 -0.21
CA ALA A 441 -10.89 -41.24 -1.29
C ALA A 441 -9.84 -40.14 -1.59
N PHE A 442 -9.16 -39.63 -0.55
CA PHE A 442 -8.16 -38.57 -0.67
C PHE A 442 -7.07 -38.88 -1.71
N TYR A 443 -6.44 -40.05 -1.68
CA TYR A 443 -5.35 -40.38 -2.62
C TYR A 443 -5.82 -40.54 -4.06
N LEU A 444 -7.02 -41.11 -4.27
CA LEU A 444 -7.61 -41.22 -5.61
C LEU A 444 -7.90 -39.85 -6.20
N ILE A 445 -8.45 -38.95 -5.39
CA ILE A 445 -8.79 -37.58 -5.77
C ILE A 445 -7.52 -36.73 -5.96
N LEU A 446 -6.50 -36.91 -5.13
CA LEU A 446 -5.18 -36.27 -5.29
C LEU A 446 -4.54 -36.67 -6.62
N GLY A 447 -4.52 -37.98 -6.93
CA GLY A 447 -4.01 -38.48 -8.20
C GLY A 447 -4.74 -37.87 -9.40
N TRP A 448 -6.07 -37.82 -9.36
CA TRP A 448 -6.85 -37.15 -10.39
C TRP A 448 -6.59 -35.64 -10.44
N THR A 449 -6.48 -34.95 -9.29
CA THR A 449 -6.20 -33.51 -9.23
C THR A 449 -4.88 -33.17 -9.90
N LEU A 450 -3.84 -34.00 -9.73
CA LEU A 450 -2.57 -33.82 -10.43
C LEU A 450 -2.70 -34.01 -11.94
N ILE A 451 -3.37 -35.09 -12.37
CA ILE A 451 -3.62 -35.37 -13.80
C ILE A 451 -4.44 -34.25 -14.44
N TRP A 452 -5.51 -33.81 -13.77
CA TRP A 452 -6.35 -32.68 -14.15
C TRP A 452 -5.51 -31.41 -14.31
N THR A 453 -4.73 -31.06 -13.28
CA THR A 453 -3.97 -29.82 -13.25
C THR A 453 -2.93 -29.80 -14.37
N VAL A 454 -2.19 -30.89 -14.55
CA VAL A 454 -1.17 -30.98 -15.60
C VAL A 454 -1.84 -31.02 -16.98
N GLY A 455 -2.86 -31.84 -17.16
CA GLY A 455 -3.55 -32.03 -18.43
C GLY A 455 -4.23 -30.75 -18.92
N ALA A 456 -5.12 -30.18 -18.10
CA ALA A 456 -5.86 -28.97 -18.45
C ALA A 456 -4.94 -27.75 -18.60
N SER A 457 -3.98 -27.55 -17.69
CA SER A 457 -3.08 -26.39 -17.78
C SER A 457 -2.13 -26.49 -18.96
N THR A 458 -1.48 -27.64 -19.17
CA THR A 458 -0.56 -27.82 -20.30
C THR A 458 -1.29 -27.63 -21.61
N LEU A 459 -2.49 -28.21 -21.75
CA LEU A 459 -3.27 -28.10 -22.97
C LEU A 459 -3.77 -26.66 -23.21
N SER A 460 -4.27 -25.95 -22.17
CA SER A 460 -4.56 -24.51 -22.25
C SER A 460 -3.34 -23.70 -22.73
N ILE A 461 -2.17 -23.99 -22.15
CA ILE A 461 -0.93 -23.26 -22.43
C ILE A 461 -0.51 -23.49 -23.88
N VAL A 462 -0.44 -24.75 -24.31
CA VAL A 462 -0.05 -25.12 -25.67
C VAL A 462 -1.00 -24.47 -26.67
N ILE A 463 -2.32 -24.58 -26.49
CA ILE A 463 -3.30 -24.00 -27.41
C ILE A 463 -3.15 -22.47 -27.43
N GLY A 464 -3.18 -21.80 -26.28
CA GLY A 464 -3.11 -20.34 -26.22
C GLY A 464 -1.81 -19.79 -26.79
N PHE A 465 -0.70 -20.46 -26.50
CA PHE A 465 0.62 -20.09 -27.01
C PHE A 465 0.72 -20.27 -28.52
N VAL A 466 0.31 -21.43 -29.05
CA VAL A 466 0.30 -21.69 -30.51
C VAL A 466 -0.59 -20.69 -31.23
N LEU A 467 -1.81 -20.42 -30.73
CA LEU A 467 -2.70 -19.41 -31.31
C LEU A 467 -2.06 -18.02 -31.28
N SER A 468 -1.32 -17.68 -30.21
CA SER A 468 -0.64 -16.39 -30.09
C SER A 468 0.49 -16.25 -31.12
N LEU A 469 1.27 -17.31 -31.35
CA LEU A 469 2.30 -17.33 -32.38
C LEU A 469 1.68 -17.15 -33.76
N ILE A 470 0.62 -17.89 -34.08
CA ILE A 470 -0.07 -17.81 -35.37
C ILE A 470 -0.58 -16.39 -35.63
N VAL A 471 -1.35 -15.81 -34.70
CA VAL A 471 -1.98 -14.49 -34.91
C VAL A 471 -0.97 -13.36 -35.01
N ASN A 472 0.17 -13.48 -34.33
CA ASN A 472 1.19 -12.44 -34.35
C ASN A 472 2.11 -12.50 -35.58
N GLN A 473 2.10 -13.60 -36.36
CA GLN A 473 2.82 -13.67 -37.64
C GLN A 473 2.42 -12.57 -38.62
N GLU A 474 3.39 -11.95 -39.29
CA GLU A 474 3.15 -10.82 -40.21
C GLU A 474 2.28 -11.18 -41.41
N ARG A 475 2.34 -12.44 -41.86
CA ARG A 475 1.61 -12.96 -43.02
C ARG A 475 0.09 -13.08 -42.80
N ILE A 476 -0.37 -13.10 -41.55
CA ILE A 476 -1.80 -13.24 -41.25
C ILE A 476 -2.52 -11.91 -41.49
N LYS A 477 -3.44 -11.91 -42.47
CA LYS A 477 -4.37 -10.81 -42.73
C LYS A 477 -5.60 -10.95 -41.81
N GLY A 478 -6.20 -9.83 -41.41
CA GLY A 478 -7.41 -9.85 -40.57
C GLY A 478 -7.18 -10.19 -39.09
N LYS A 479 -5.97 -9.93 -38.55
CA LYS A 479 -5.60 -10.23 -37.14
C LYS A 479 -6.63 -9.79 -36.10
N SER A 480 -7.32 -8.68 -36.33
CA SER A 480 -8.36 -8.17 -35.42
C SER A 480 -9.54 -9.14 -35.28
N VAL A 481 -9.93 -9.85 -36.33
CA VAL A 481 -11.06 -10.81 -36.28
C VAL A 481 -10.65 -12.05 -35.48
N PHE A 482 -9.48 -12.62 -35.80
CA PHE A 482 -8.94 -13.77 -35.07
C PHE A 482 -8.73 -13.48 -33.58
N ARG A 483 -8.20 -12.30 -33.22
CA ARG A 483 -8.06 -11.88 -31.82
C ARG A 483 -9.40 -11.85 -31.11
N THR A 484 -10.44 -11.28 -31.72
CA THR A 484 -11.79 -11.22 -31.13
C THR A 484 -12.34 -12.63 -30.90
N ILE A 485 -12.23 -13.52 -31.89
CA ILE A 485 -12.75 -14.90 -31.79
C ILE A 485 -12.03 -15.66 -30.67
N TYR A 486 -10.70 -15.58 -30.60
CA TYR A 486 -9.91 -16.32 -29.61
C TYR A 486 -10.03 -15.76 -28.18
N LEU A 487 -10.43 -14.50 -28.02
CA LEU A 487 -10.71 -13.90 -26.72
C LEU A 487 -12.14 -14.12 -26.23
N LEU A 488 -13.05 -14.52 -27.12
CA LEU A 488 -14.45 -14.78 -26.79
C LEU A 488 -14.66 -15.73 -25.60
N PRO A 489 -13.91 -16.84 -25.45
CA PRO A 489 -14.07 -17.74 -24.30
C PRO A 489 -13.86 -17.06 -22.94
N TRP A 490 -13.00 -16.02 -22.90
CA TRP A 490 -12.72 -15.26 -21.68
C TRP A 490 -13.64 -14.04 -21.51
N ALA A 491 -14.20 -13.52 -22.62
CA ALA A 491 -15.13 -12.40 -22.60
C ALA A 491 -16.51 -12.78 -22.03
N VAL A 492 -16.92 -14.04 -22.20
CA VAL A 492 -18.16 -14.57 -21.63
C VAL A 492 -17.90 -15.07 -20.21
N PRO A 493 -18.77 -14.77 -19.22
CA PRO A 493 -18.62 -15.29 -17.86
C PRO A 493 -18.56 -16.82 -17.84
N ALA A 494 -17.48 -17.36 -17.26
CA ALA A 494 -17.18 -18.80 -17.32
C ALA A 494 -18.32 -19.69 -16.78
N PHE A 495 -19.03 -19.26 -15.72
CA PHE A 495 -20.11 -20.06 -15.14
C PHE A 495 -21.24 -20.34 -16.14
N ILE A 496 -21.62 -19.34 -16.96
CA ILE A 496 -22.65 -19.48 -18.00
C ILE A 496 -22.17 -20.50 -19.03
N THR A 497 -20.92 -20.37 -19.47
CA THR A 497 -20.34 -21.26 -20.48
C THR A 497 -20.25 -22.70 -19.97
N ILE A 498 -19.82 -22.90 -18.73
CA ILE A 498 -19.72 -24.25 -18.14
C ILE A 498 -21.11 -24.90 -18.05
N MET A 499 -22.12 -24.17 -17.55
CA MET A 499 -23.49 -24.68 -17.46
C MET A 499 -24.08 -24.96 -18.85
N PHE A 500 -23.81 -24.11 -19.83
CA PHE A 500 -24.23 -24.32 -21.21
C PHE A 500 -23.66 -25.63 -21.77
N PHE A 501 -22.34 -25.85 -21.65
CA PHE A 501 -21.72 -27.10 -22.09
C PHE A 501 -22.15 -28.31 -21.27
N SER A 502 -22.50 -28.15 -19.98
CA SER A 502 -23.09 -29.22 -19.17
C SER A 502 -24.44 -29.68 -19.73
N ILE A 503 -25.30 -28.74 -20.14
CA ILE A 503 -26.60 -29.06 -20.75
C ILE A 503 -26.38 -29.75 -22.09
N MET A 504 -25.51 -29.21 -22.94
CA MET A 504 -25.21 -29.80 -24.25
C MET A 504 -24.61 -31.21 -24.16
N ALA A 505 -23.82 -31.49 -23.11
CA ALA A 505 -23.20 -32.79 -22.87
C ALA A 505 -24.10 -33.78 -22.09
N SER A 506 -25.31 -33.37 -21.71
CA SER A 506 -26.27 -34.27 -21.07
C SER A 506 -26.84 -35.29 -22.07
N ARG A 507 -27.48 -36.36 -21.57
CA ARG A 507 -28.15 -37.34 -22.43
C ARG A 507 -29.30 -36.66 -23.19
N GLY A 508 -29.34 -36.81 -24.52
CA GLY A 508 -30.25 -36.03 -25.40
C GLY A 508 -29.85 -34.56 -25.56
N GLY A 509 -28.68 -34.15 -25.08
CA GLY A 509 -28.11 -32.84 -25.36
C GLY A 509 -27.51 -32.77 -26.76
N THR A 510 -27.38 -31.55 -27.29
CA THR A 510 -26.97 -31.32 -28.68
C THR A 510 -25.61 -31.94 -29.04
N ILE A 511 -24.64 -31.98 -28.11
CA ILE A 511 -23.33 -32.61 -28.38
C ILE A 511 -23.50 -34.13 -28.46
N SER A 512 -24.23 -34.72 -27.52
CA SER A 512 -24.49 -36.16 -27.49
C SER A 512 -25.24 -36.62 -28.74
N GLU A 513 -26.27 -35.89 -29.16
CA GLU A 513 -27.03 -36.19 -30.39
C GLU A 513 -26.19 -36.00 -31.66
N LEU A 514 -25.34 -34.98 -31.72
CA LEU A 514 -24.47 -34.74 -32.87
C LEU A 514 -23.44 -35.87 -33.02
N LEU A 515 -22.85 -36.33 -31.92
CA LEU A 515 -21.92 -37.45 -31.93
C LEU A 515 -22.61 -38.74 -32.37
N GLU A 516 -23.84 -38.97 -31.93
CA GLU A 516 -24.64 -40.13 -32.34
C GLU A 516 -24.96 -40.07 -33.84
N LYS A 517 -25.34 -38.90 -34.38
CA LYS A 517 -25.63 -38.73 -35.81
C LYS A 517 -24.39 -38.87 -36.70
N LEU A 518 -23.24 -38.35 -36.26
CA LEU A 518 -22.01 -38.35 -37.07
C LEU A 518 -21.27 -39.68 -37.02
N PHE A 519 -21.23 -40.32 -35.86
CA PHE A 519 -20.40 -41.51 -35.62
C PHE A 519 -21.20 -42.78 -35.33
N GLY A 520 -22.53 -42.70 -35.16
CA GLY A 520 -23.38 -43.83 -34.81
C GLY A 520 -23.21 -44.32 -33.36
N ILE A 521 -22.52 -43.55 -32.51
CA ILE A 521 -22.18 -43.93 -31.14
C ILE A 521 -22.98 -43.05 -30.17
N SER A 522 -23.90 -43.67 -29.40
CA SER A 522 -24.59 -42.99 -28.31
C SER A 522 -23.66 -42.92 -27.08
N ILE A 523 -23.12 -41.72 -26.82
CA ILE A 523 -22.11 -41.49 -25.78
C ILE A 523 -22.76 -40.75 -24.60
N ASP A 524 -22.76 -41.38 -23.42
CA ASP A 524 -23.15 -40.71 -22.18
C ASP A 524 -21.93 -40.05 -21.52
N ILE A 525 -21.70 -38.78 -21.87
CA ILE A 525 -20.53 -38.02 -21.43
C ILE A 525 -20.53 -37.84 -19.90
N LYS A 526 -21.68 -37.59 -19.28
CA LYS A 526 -21.79 -37.23 -17.86
C LYS A 526 -21.85 -38.43 -16.91
N ASN A 527 -22.26 -39.60 -17.40
CA ASN A 527 -22.33 -40.82 -16.58
C ASN A 527 -21.10 -41.73 -16.74
N ASN A 528 -20.20 -41.45 -17.68
CA ASN A 528 -18.93 -42.18 -17.83
C ASN A 528 -17.76 -41.39 -17.22
N PRO A 529 -17.00 -41.95 -16.25
CA PRO A 529 -15.89 -41.25 -15.58
C PRO A 529 -14.83 -40.73 -16.54
N HIS A 530 -14.43 -41.50 -17.55
CA HIS A 530 -13.37 -41.13 -18.47
C HIS A 530 -13.82 -40.03 -19.42
N LEU A 531 -15.05 -40.11 -19.92
CA LEU A 531 -15.61 -39.12 -20.83
C LEU A 531 -15.86 -37.79 -20.13
N THR A 532 -16.38 -37.81 -18.90
CA THR A 532 -16.54 -36.60 -18.08
C THR A 532 -15.19 -35.92 -17.87
N ARG A 533 -14.17 -36.68 -17.45
CA ARG A 533 -12.81 -36.16 -17.22
C ARG A 533 -12.20 -35.54 -18.48
N THR A 534 -12.36 -36.19 -19.63
CA THR A 534 -11.89 -35.65 -20.92
C THR A 534 -12.65 -34.39 -21.32
N ALA A 535 -13.98 -34.38 -21.19
CA ALA A 535 -14.81 -33.21 -21.49
C ALA A 535 -14.42 -32.00 -20.63
N LEU A 536 -14.19 -32.21 -19.34
CA LEU A 536 -13.72 -31.16 -18.43
C LEU A 536 -12.35 -30.62 -18.84
N ILE A 537 -11.40 -31.48 -19.21
CA ILE A 537 -10.05 -31.05 -19.64
C ILE A 537 -10.16 -30.21 -20.91
N LEU A 538 -10.94 -30.64 -21.89
CA LEU A 538 -11.14 -29.91 -23.14
C LEU A 538 -11.82 -28.56 -22.93
N LEU A 539 -12.86 -28.53 -22.10
CA LEU A 539 -13.59 -27.30 -21.76
C LEU A 539 -12.67 -26.30 -21.03
N GLN A 540 -11.91 -26.76 -20.04
CA GLN A 540 -10.95 -25.90 -19.35
C GLN A 540 -9.82 -25.45 -20.27
N SER A 541 -9.38 -26.33 -21.17
CA SER A 541 -8.34 -26.01 -22.15
C SER A 541 -8.77 -24.87 -23.05
N TRP A 542 -10.01 -24.92 -23.54
CA TRP A 542 -10.61 -23.87 -24.35
C TRP A 542 -10.75 -22.55 -23.57
N LEU A 543 -11.34 -22.56 -22.37
CA LEU A 543 -11.48 -21.37 -21.52
C LEU A 543 -10.13 -20.75 -21.15
N GLY A 544 -9.20 -21.57 -20.66
CA GLY A 544 -7.87 -21.14 -20.20
C GLY A 544 -6.96 -20.69 -21.35
N SER A 545 -7.12 -21.25 -22.55
CA SER A 545 -6.30 -20.87 -23.72
C SER A 545 -6.47 -19.39 -24.10
N ALA A 546 -7.65 -18.81 -23.92
CA ALA A 546 -7.91 -17.41 -24.23
C ALA A 546 -7.08 -16.45 -23.34
N TYR A 547 -6.94 -16.79 -22.05
CA TYR A 547 -6.08 -16.04 -21.12
C TYR A 547 -4.60 -16.15 -21.51
N ILE A 548 -4.11 -17.37 -21.77
CA ILE A 548 -2.72 -17.57 -22.20
C ILE A 548 -2.44 -16.89 -23.54
N PHE A 549 -3.39 -16.94 -24.47
CA PHE A 549 -3.32 -16.27 -25.77
C PHE A 549 -3.16 -14.75 -25.61
N LEU A 550 -3.98 -14.13 -24.75
CA LEU A 550 -3.93 -12.68 -24.50
C LEU A 550 -2.57 -12.26 -23.95
N LEU A 551 -2.10 -12.96 -22.91
CA LEU A 551 -0.84 -12.67 -22.25
C LEU A 551 0.36 -12.88 -23.18
N SER A 552 0.43 -14.03 -23.85
CA SER A 552 1.52 -14.35 -24.77
C SER A 552 1.55 -13.36 -25.93
N THR A 553 0.38 -12.92 -26.42
CA THR A 553 0.29 -11.85 -27.43
C THR A 553 0.83 -10.51 -26.95
N GLY A 554 0.59 -10.14 -25.68
CA GLY A 554 1.13 -8.92 -25.08
C GLY A 554 2.66 -8.96 -24.99
N VAL A 555 3.21 -10.08 -24.52
CA VAL A 555 4.66 -10.32 -24.45
C VAL A 555 5.31 -10.31 -25.84
N LEU A 556 4.70 -11.00 -26.81
CA LEU A 556 5.17 -11.03 -28.20
C LEU A 556 5.29 -9.63 -28.81
N GLN A 557 4.35 -8.73 -28.49
CA GLN A 557 4.36 -7.36 -28.99
C GLN A 557 5.42 -6.47 -28.33
N GLY A 558 5.97 -6.88 -27.19
CA GLY A 558 7.04 -6.17 -26.49
C GLY A 558 8.46 -6.53 -26.98
N ILE A 559 8.61 -7.55 -27.83
CA ILE A 559 9.92 -7.95 -28.36
C ILE A 559 10.38 -6.91 -29.41
N PRO A 560 11.56 -6.28 -29.24
CA PRO A 560 12.10 -5.32 -30.22
C PRO A 560 12.25 -5.94 -31.61
N LYS A 561 11.93 -5.18 -32.66
CA LYS A 561 12.00 -5.65 -34.05
C LYS A 561 13.43 -5.88 -34.52
N ASP A 562 14.33 -5.11 -33.98
CA ASP A 562 15.78 -5.08 -34.19
C ASP A 562 16.42 -6.46 -33.94
N LEU A 563 15.89 -7.27 -33.01
CA LEU A 563 16.33 -8.67 -32.83
C LEU A 563 15.96 -9.56 -34.02
N TYR A 564 14.81 -9.34 -34.65
CA TYR A 564 14.37 -10.10 -35.82
C TYR A 564 15.06 -9.67 -37.10
N GLU A 565 15.40 -8.38 -37.21
CA GLU A 565 16.18 -7.81 -38.32
C GLU A 565 17.63 -8.30 -38.29
N ALA A 566 18.28 -8.27 -37.12
CA ALA A 566 19.64 -8.82 -36.95
C ALA A 566 19.69 -10.31 -37.34
N ALA A 567 18.72 -11.10 -36.89
CA ALA A 567 18.65 -12.52 -37.24
C ALA A 567 18.39 -12.74 -38.74
N GLU A 568 17.69 -11.83 -39.42
CA GLU A 568 17.46 -11.90 -40.86
C GLU A 568 18.75 -11.59 -41.65
N ILE A 569 19.55 -10.64 -41.17
CA ILE A 569 20.90 -10.34 -41.69
C ILE A 569 21.82 -11.57 -41.55
N ASP A 570 21.72 -12.29 -40.42
CA ASP A 570 22.45 -13.55 -40.18
C ASP A 570 21.90 -14.76 -40.99
N GLY A 571 20.89 -14.56 -41.84
CA GLY A 571 20.29 -15.60 -42.68
C GLY A 571 19.36 -16.57 -41.94
N ALA A 572 18.86 -16.21 -40.75
CA ALA A 572 17.98 -17.07 -39.98
C ALA A 572 16.60 -17.24 -40.63
N THR A 573 16.18 -18.50 -40.84
CA THR A 573 14.86 -18.83 -41.37
C THR A 573 13.74 -18.46 -40.38
N GLY A 574 12.50 -18.31 -40.85
CA GLY A 574 11.36 -17.98 -39.99
C GLY A 574 11.12 -18.97 -38.84
N PHE A 575 11.39 -20.27 -39.08
CA PHE A 575 11.34 -21.30 -38.04
C PHE A 575 12.48 -21.14 -37.02
N GLN A 576 13.69 -20.86 -37.49
CA GLN A 576 14.84 -20.59 -36.61
C GLN A 576 14.60 -19.34 -35.75
N ARG A 577 14.08 -18.25 -36.32
CA ARG A 577 13.69 -17.05 -35.56
C ARG A 577 12.62 -17.38 -34.52
N THR A 578 11.61 -18.17 -34.88
CA THR A 578 10.56 -18.59 -33.94
C THR A 578 11.12 -19.44 -32.79
N MET A 579 11.90 -20.48 -33.08
CA MET A 579 12.38 -21.42 -32.05
C MET A 579 13.57 -20.90 -31.24
N LYS A 580 14.44 -20.06 -31.81
CA LYS A 580 15.65 -19.58 -31.14
C LYS A 580 15.48 -18.20 -30.49
N ILE A 581 14.55 -17.37 -30.96
CA ILE A 581 14.33 -16.02 -30.44
C ILE A 581 12.96 -15.93 -29.78
N THR A 582 11.89 -16.10 -30.55
CA THR A 582 10.53 -15.84 -30.07
C THR A 582 10.11 -16.77 -28.92
N VAL A 583 10.19 -18.08 -29.11
CA VAL A 583 9.72 -19.06 -28.13
C VAL A 583 10.48 -18.95 -26.80
N PRO A 584 11.83 -18.91 -26.78
CA PRO A 584 12.57 -18.76 -25.53
C PRO A 584 12.26 -17.44 -24.81
N LEU A 585 12.19 -16.31 -25.53
CA LEU A 585 11.89 -15.02 -24.92
C LEU A 585 10.48 -14.95 -24.33
N VAL A 586 9.47 -15.45 -25.07
CA VAL A 586 8.09 -15.44 -24.59
C VAL A 586 7.92 -16.41 -23.43
N LEU A 587 8.46 -17.63 -23.51
CA LEU A 587 8.39 -18.58 -22.40
C LEU A 587 9.08 -18.04 -21.15
N TYR A 588 10.23 -17.38 -21.29
CA TYR A 588 10.92 -16.76 -20.16
C TYR A 588 10.08 -15.67 -19.47
N GLN A 589 9.49 -14.77 -20.27
CA GLN A 589 8.67 -13.67 -19.74
C GLN A 589 7.30 -14.14 -19.22
N THR A 590 6.73 -15.18 -19.80
CA THR A 590 5.42 -15.73 -19.38
C THR A 590 5.53 -16.79 -18.29
N ALA A 591 6.72 -17.34 -17.99
CA ALA A 591 6.90 -18.43 -17.03
C ALA A 591 6.19 -18.23 -15.67
N PRO A 592 6.25 -17.06 -15.00
CA PRO A 592 5.51 -16.84 -13.76
C PRO A 592 3.99 -16.98 -13.94
N LEU A 593 3.46 -16.51 -15.07
CA LEU A 593 2.04 -16.57 -15.41
C LEU A 593 1.61 -18.01 -15.74
N LEU A 594 2.48 -18.78 -16.39
CA LEU A 594 2.24 -20.20 -16.63
C LEU A 594 2.13 -20.96 -15.30
N ILE A 595 2.99 -20.67 -14.33
CA ILE A 595 2.90 -21.25 -12.97
C ILE A 595 1.56 -20.90 -12.31
N MET A 596 1.11 -19.64 -12.43
CA MET A 596 -0.21 -19.23 -11.92
C MET A 596 -1.36 -20.03 -12.54
N GLN A 597 -1.26 -20.41 -13.82
CA GLN A 597 -2.26 -21.25 -14.48
C GLN A 597 -2.35 -22.65 -13.85
N TYR A 598 -1.22 -23.27 -13.50
CA TYR A 598 -1.22 -24.56 -12.79
C TYR A 598 -1.85 -24.41 -11.39
N THR A 599 -1.45 -23.39 -10.63
CA THR A 599 -2.02 -23.11 -9.29
C THR A 599 -3.54 -22.86 -9.36
N PHE A 600 -4.00 -22.17 -10.40
CA PHE A 600 -5.42 -21.92 -10.64
C PHE A 600 -6.18 -23.23 -10.90
N ASN A 601 -5.71 -24.08 -11.82
CA ASN A 601 -6.42 -25.32 -12.15
C ASN A 601 -6.41 -26.35 -11.02
N PHE A 602 -5.38 -26.34 -10.18
CA PHE A 602 -5.33 -27.17 -8.97
C PHE A 602 -6.53 -26.91 -8.05
N ASN A 603 -7.00 -25.65 -7.98
CA ASN A 603 -8.11 -25.21 -7.13
C ASN A 603 -9.35 -24.76 -7.93
N ASN A 604 -9.52 -25.23 -9.17
CA ASN A 604 -10.62 -24.80 -10.03
C ASN A 604 -11.94 -25.52 -9.68
N PHE A 605 -12.53 -25.12 -8.55
CA PHE A 605 -13.79 -25.65 -8.05
C PHE A 605 -14.94 -25.49 -9.03
N SER A 606 -15.07 -24.30 -9.63
CA SER A 606 -16.26 -23.89 -10.38
C SER A 606 -16.54 -24.80 -11.58
N ILE A 607 -15.53 -25.19 -12.34
CA ILE A 607 -15.75 -26.04 -13.52
C ILE A 607 -16.23 -27.45 -13.16
N ILE A 608 -15.69 -28.02 -12.08
CA ILE A 608 -16.07 -29.35 -11.63
C ILE A 608 -17.49 -29.34 -11.06
N TYR A 609 -17.78 -28.37 -10.19
CA TYR A 609 -19.08 -28.28 -9.53
C TYR A 609 -20.21 -27.95 -10.52
N LEU A 610 -20.02 -26.95 -11.39
CA LEU A 610 -21.07 -26.51 -12.31
C LEU A 610 -21.31 -27.49 -13.48
N PHE A 611 -20.32 -28.31 -13.84
CA PHE A 611 -20.49 -29.26 -14.95
C PHE A 611 -21.38 -30.44 -14.57
N ASN A 612 -21.11 -31.14 -13.47
CA ASN A 612 -21.94 -32.25 -13.01
C ASN A 612 -21.75 -32.58 -11.52
N LEU A 613 -21.43 -31.58 -10.69
CA LEU A 613 -21.20 -31.75 -9.25
C LEU A 613 -20.11 -32.78 -8.93
N GLY A 614 -19.08 -32.91 -9.77
CA GLY A 614 -17.99 -33.88 -9.56
C GLY A 614 -18.33 -35.34 -9.90
N GLY A 615 -19.50 -35.60 -10.49
CA GLY A 615 -19.91 -36.94 -10.93
C GLY A 615 -19.06 -37.51 -12.08
N PRO A 616 -19.36 -38.74 -12.54
CA PRO A 616 -20.33 -39.69 -11.97
C PRO A 616 -19.86 -40.24 -10.62
N PHE A 617 -20.82 -40.61 -9.77
CA PHE A 617 -20.57 -41.11 -8.41
C PHE A 617 -20.34 -42.62 -8.41
N ASN A 618 -19.33 -43.07 -7.69
CA ASN A 618 -19.05 -44.50 -7.49
C ASN A 618 -18.86 -44.76 -5.99
N PRO A 619 -19.92 -45.20 -5.27
CA PRO A 619 -19.91 -45.45 -3.83
C PRO A 619 -18.80 -46.42 -3.41
N THR A 620 -18.53 -47.46 -4.22
CA THR A 620 -17.51 -48.48 -3.92
C THR A 620 -16.10 -47.91 -3.88
N LYS A 621 -15.80 -46.89 -4.70
CA LYS A 621 -14.46 -46.27 -4.79
C LYS A 621 -14.28 -45.05 -3.89
N TYR A 622 -15.31 -44.22 -3.76
CA TYR A 622 -15.22 -42.90 -3.12
C TYR A 622 -16.11 -42.74 -1.88
N GLY A 623 -16.86 -43.78 -1.52
CA GLY A 623 -17.57 -43.87 -0.24
C GLY A 623 -18.65 -42.82 -0.02
N ASN A 624 -19.51 -42.54 -1.00
CA ASN A 624 -20.57 -41.50 -0.96
C ASN A 624 -20.10 -40.07 -0.63
N LEU A 625 -18.81 -39.83 -0.46
CA LEU A 625 -18.24 -38.53 -0.10
C LEU A 625 -17.69 -37.75 -1.31
N ALA A 626 -17.46 -38.42 -2.44
CA ALA A 626 -16.97 -37.81 -3.66
C ALA A 626 -17.45 -38.54 -4.92
N GLY A 627 -17.38 -37.85 -6.05
CA GLY A 627 -17.56 -38.40 -7.38
C GLY A 627 -16.22 -38.57 -8.09
N SER A 628 -16.26 -39.19 -9.28
CA SER A 628 -15.06 -39.57 -10.01
C SER A 628 -14.34 -38.42 -10.72
N SER A 629 -14.97 -37.26 -10.91
CA SER A 629 -14.30 -36.07 -11.48
C SER A 629 -13.93 -35.02 -10.43
N ASP A 630 -14.27 -35.26 -9.15
CA ASP A 630 -13.90 -34.35 -8.06
C ASP A 630 -12.40 -34.16 -7.97
N ILE A 631 -11.99 -32.89 -7.86
CA ILE A 631 -10.64 -32.50 -7.47
C ILE A 631 -10.61 -32.19 -5.97
N LEU A 632 -9.44 -32.01 -5.39
CA LEU A 632 -9.31 -31.84 -3.93
C LEU A 632 -10.17 -30.71 -3.37
N ILE A 633 -10.28 -29.57 -4.05
CA ILE A 633 -11.10 -28.45 -3.56
C ILE A 633 -12.61 -28.76 -3.59
N SER A 634 -13.11 -29.47 -4.62
CA SER A 634 -14.51 -29.87 -4.67
C SER A 634 -14.81 -30.99 -3.67
N TYR A 635 -13.84 -31.86 -3.42
CA TYR A 635 -13.90 -32.84 -2.35
C TYR A 635 -13.94 -32.20 -0.96
N ILE A 636 -13.07 -31.22 -0.68
CA ILE A 636 -13.10 -30.44 0.57
C ILE A 636 -14.47 -29.81 0.75
N TYR A 637 -15.02 -29.17 -0.29
CA TYR A 637 -16.36 -28.57 -0.24
C TYR A 637 -17.44 -29.60 0.16
N LYS A 638 -17.45 -30.78 -0.47
CA LYS A 638 -18.39 -31.85 -0.12
C LYS A 638 -18.20 -32.34 1.31
N LEU A 639 -16.95 -32.50 1.75
CA LEU A 639 -16.66 -32.88 3.13
C LEU A 639 -17.21 -31.85 4.11
N THR A 640 -16.92 -30.57 3.92
CA THR A 640 -17.22 -29.53 4.92
C THR A 640 -18.64 -29.00 4.86
N ILE A 641 -19.20 -28.81 3.66
CA ILE A 641 -20.51 -28.18 3.45
C ILE A 641 -21.63 -29.22 3.35
N GLU A 642 -21.44 -30.30 2.59
CA GLU A 642 -22.49 -31.30 2.37
C GLU A 642 -22.51 -32.36 3.47
N ASN A 643 -21.33 -32.80 3.92
CA ASN A 643 -21.19 -33.93 4.83
C ASN A 643 -20.70 -33.54 6.24
N GLN A 644 -20.48 -32.26 6.54
CA GLN A 644 -20.11 -31.76 7.87
C GLN A 644 -18.85 -32.40 8.52
N TYR A 645 -17.89 -32.84 7.72
CA TYR A 645 -16.55 -33.24 8.16
C TYR A 645 -15.56 -32.06 8.09
N GLN A 646 -15.79 -31.00 8.86
CA GLN A 646 -14.98 -29.77 8.78
C GLN A 646 -13.53 -30.01 9.22
N ALA A 647 -13.27 -30.81 10.25
CA ALA A 647 -11.91 -31.07 10.72
C ALA A 647 -11.03 -31.80 9.71
N ILE A 648 -11.58 -32.84 9.07
CA ILE A 648 -10.86 -33.57 8.01
C ILE A 648 -10.68 -32.68 6.77
N GLY A 649 -11.71 -31.94 6.37
CA GLY A 649 -11.62 -30.99 5.25
C GLY A 649 -10.59 -29.88 5.50
N ALA A 650 -10.52 -29.36 6.73
CA ALA A 650 -9.51 -28.41 7.15
C ALA A 650 -8.10 -29.01 7.12
N ALA A 651 -7.92 -30.24 7.63
CA ALA A 651 -6.63 -30.93 7.57
C ALA A 651 -6.13 -31.14 6.13
N ILE A 652 -7.01 -31.54 5.22
CA ILE A 652 -6.70 -31.64 3.78
C ILE A 652 -6.30 -30.26 3.23
N THR A 653 -7.07 -29.21 3.53
CA THR A 653 -6.82 -27.84 3.09
C THR A 653 -5.44 -27.35 3.52
N ILE A 654 -5.07 -27.55 4.79
CA ILE A 654 -3.75 -27.16 5.32
C ILE A 654 -2.62 -27.98 4.68
N GLY A 655 -2.79 -29.31 4.57
CA GLY A 655 -1.79 -30.18 3.94
C GLY A 655 -1.49 -29.79 2.50
N ILE A 656 -2.54 -29.54 1.71
CA ILE A 656 -2.42 -29.08 0.31
C ILE A 656 -1.78 -27.70 0.25
N SER A 657 -2.22 -26.77 1.09
CA SER A 657 -1.69 -25.40 1.10
C SER A 657 -0.19 -25.38 1.38
N LEU A 658 0.30 -26.22 2.30
CA LEU A 658 1.73 -26.39 2.57
C LEU A 658 2.48 -26.94 1.37
N VAL A 659 1.96 -27.98 0.71
CA VAL A 659 2.58 -28.55 -0.49
C VAL A 659 2.66 -27.51 -1.63
N LEU A 660 1.56 -26.79 -1.88
CA LEU A 660 1.52 -25.72 -2.89
C LEU A 660 2.45 -24.57 -2.53
N MET A 661 2.56 -24.20 -1.25
CA MET A 661 3.47 -23.15 -0.79
C MET A 661 4.93 -23.54 -0.97
N VAL A 662 5.30 -24.79 -0.64
CA VAL A 662 6.64 -25.32 -0.88
C VAL A 662 6.94 -25.34 -2.38
N PHE A 663 6.01 -25.83 -3.20
CA PHE A 663 6.16 -25.84 -4.65
C PHE A 663 6.32 -24.42 -5.21
N ALA A 664 5.45 -23.49 -4.82
CA ALA A 664 5.52 -22.09 -5.23
C ALA A 664 6.85 -21.46 -4.80
N PHE A 665 7.27 -21.64 -3.55
CA PHE A 665 8.54 -21.11 -3.02
C PHE A 665 9.75 -21.63 -3.82
N LEU A 666 9.81 -22.95 -4.08
CA LEU A 666 10.88 -23.56 -4.87
C LEU A 666 10.91 -23.03 -6.31
N ASN A 667 9.75 -22.83 -6.93
CA ASN A 667 9.65 -22.27 -8.28
C ASN A 667 10.04 -20.79 -8.31
N PHE A 668 9.48 -19.97 -7.42
CA PHE A 668 9.81 -18.53 -7.35
C PHE A 668 11.29 -18.29 -7.08
N ARG A 669 11.93 -19.07 -6.20
CA ARG A 669 13.38 -18.99 -5.93
C ARG A 669 14.24 -19.32 -7.17
N ARG A 670 13.73 -20.15 -8.09
CA ARG A 670 14.45 -20.54 -9.30
C ARG A 670 14.31 -19.51 -10.43
N THR A 671 13.28 -18.66 -10.38
CA THR A 671 13.07 -17.59 -11.36
C THR A 671 14.08 -16.45 -11.14
N LYS A 672 14.78 -16.03 -12.21
CA LYS A 672 15.79 -14.94 -12.17
C LYS A 672 15.22 -13.60 -11.69
N ALA A 673 13.93 -13.35 -11.84
CA ALA A 673 13.25 -12.16 -11.32
C ALA A 673 13.38 -11.98 -9.79
N PHE A 674 13.71 -13.04 -9.03
CA PHE A 674 13.99 -12.95 -7.58
C PHE A 674 15.51 -12.96 -7.26
N LYS A 675 16.37 -13.16 -8.27
CA LYS A 675 17.84 -13.17 -8.13
C LYS A 675 18.46 -11.82 -8.51
N GLU A 676 17.70 -10.93 -9.13
CA GLU A 676 18.17 -9.62 -9.60
C GLU A 676 17.75 -8.45 -8.69
N ASP A 677 17.09 -8.72 -7.55
CA ASP A 677 16.80 -7.73 -6.48
C ASP A 677 17.66 -7.96 -5.22
#